data_AF-A0A1F3DEJ3-F1
#
_entry.id   AF-A0A1F3DEJ3-F1
#
_cell.length_a   1.000
_cell.length_b   1.000
_cell.length_c   1.000
_cell.angle_alpha   90.00
_cell.angle_beta   90.00
_cell.angle_gamma   90.00
#
_symmetry.space_group_name_H-M   'P 1'
#
loop_
_entity.id
_entity.type
_entity.pdbx_description
1 polymer ?
#
loop_
_entity_poly.entity_id
_entity_poly.type
_entity_poly.pdbx_seq_one_letter_code
_entity_poly.pdbx_strand_id
1 'polypeptide(L)'
;MSLIIGCSAGKSKILISCRESNDLYRVLKQNNIPLRRFDTPQEAVRKSGKGAGILILADDYPAGTTSLDSLILEEAGRKKLRLYIEYPSWLPGIVTGQPKETALERVVVVTDRIQGLEPLQILYIHGCFYTPSDADDHLLSVSKVAGFDRAVYGAGEDAQAILFNHPSGNLLVSTTKLSQFITARYAPKESMQALWGHILTWVAGGSEQFGKLEWESAVRATYGPDEELPANAARIAVQRGIDWHTNAKMLLNEGGWQEYKELWKLDDNNINTTVPSVNNAAPMPVSDAGDGTYGVLEGIASEVRLDGSQPARWWLRSDSNGESSLAFALRSAMDGDQKSRLISGNLLDWLYFKSGLFQNDPSKPNYGLLFWAPGNAQALYQDNDIKAILGCMGTAAILETDKWDEVLVKNILGNFRTTGINGFRGRRIENPDLMKKGWLSYMKRDFTLYQPHYEAWTWSSYLWLYDKTGWKPLLEKTRKGISMMMDAYPDGWRWTNGIQQERGRMLLPLAWLIRVDDRPEYRMWIKQLADDIEKCQDRSGAIREELGDPSKGDYVPPRSNEAYGTNEAPLIQENGDKVADLLYTCNFTFLGLHEAYAATGDIQFKRMADNLADFLVRVQVKSTKHVSLDRGWMRAFDYGRWDYLGSNADSGWGAWSIEVGWTQAWVPTVLAMRELNKNLWDITEKSKVASRFETIRKQMIPDDVIVNLN
;
A
#
# COMPACT_ATOMS: atom_id res chain seq x y z
N MET A 1 50.44 -47.10 -25.84
CA MET A 1 50.08 -45.67 -25.69
C MET A 1 48.59 -45.56 -25.98
N SER A 2 47.76 -45.68 -24.95
CA SER A 2 46.30 -45.67 -25.09
C SER A 2 45.80 -44.22 -25.09
N LEU A 3 45.11 -43.82 -26.16
CA LEU A 3 44.37 -42.56 -26.23
C LEU A 3 43.15 -42.65 -25.31
N ILE A 4 43.09 -41.77 -24.31
CA ILE A 4 41.88 -41.48 -23.54
C ILE A 4 41.08 -40.45 -24.34
N ILE A 5 39.97 -40.87 -24.92
CA ILE A 5 38.95 -39.97 -25.47
C ILE A 5 38.14 -39.46 -24.27
N GLY A 6 38.35 -38.20 -23.89
CA GLY A 6 37.51 -37.52 -22.92
C GLY A 6 36.14 -37.23 -23.54
N CYS A 7 35.11 -37.94 -23.09
CA CYS A 7 33.72 -37.53 -23.32
C CYS A 7 33.44 -36.26 -22.50
N SER A 8 33.37 -35.10 -23.15
CA SER A 8 32.66 -33.97 -22.56
C SER A 8 31.16 -34.33 -22.55
N ALA A 9 30.59 -34.56 -21.38
CA ALA A 9 29.14 -34.65 -21.22
C ALA A 9 28.53 -33.31 -21.66
N GLY A 10 27.93 -33.27 -22.85
CA GLY A 10 27.22 -32.09 -23.33
C GLY A 10 26.01 -31.82 -22.43
N LYS A 11 25.81 -30.56 -22.01
CA LYS A 11 24.64 -30.13 -21.23
C LYS A 11 23.34 -30.64 -21.89
N SER A 12 22.42 -31.14 -21.08
CA SER A 12 21.16 -31.72 -21.58
C SER A 12 20.31 -30.61 -22.18
N LYS A 13 19.93 -30.75 -23.45
CA LYS A 13 19.13 -29.74 -24.16
C LYS A 13 17.67 -29.79 -23.69
N ILE A 14 17.17 -28.69 -23.12
CA ILE A 14 15.76 -28.56 -22.73
C ILE A 14 14.88 -28.40 -23.98
N LEU A 15 13.83 -29.21 -24.09
CA LEU A 15 12.85 -29.10 -25.17
C LEU A 15 11.60 -28.41 -24.60
N ILE A 16 11.07 -27.43 -25.33
CA ILE A 16 9.97 -26.58 -24.83
C ILE A 16 8.96 -26.29 -25.94
N SER A 17 7.69 -26.48 -25.66
CA SER A 17 6.56 -26.07 -26.51
C SER A 17 5.88 -24.86 -25.89
N CYS A 18 6.08 -23.70 -26.49
CA CYS A 18 5.49 -22.43 -26.05
C CYS A 18 5.64 -21.34 -27.11
N ARG A 19 4.97 -20.21 -26.92
CA ARG A 19 5.18 -18.95 -27.63
C ARG A 19 6.52 -18.32 -27.22
N GLU A 20 7.10 -17.55 -28.11
CA GLU A 20 8.34 -16.79 -27.85
C GLU A 20 8.17 -15.69 -26.80
N SER A 21 6.92 -15.31 -26.51
CA SER A 21 6.58 -14.35 -25.47
C SER A 21 6.57 -14.92 -24.06
N ASN A 22 6.62 -16.24 -23.89
CA ASN A 22 6.56 -16.89 -22.58
C ASN A 22 7.75 -16.48 -21.68
N ASP A 23 7.49 -16.18 -20.41
CA ASP A 23 8.52 -15.66 -19.51
C ASP A 23 9.63 -16.68 -19.27
N LEU A 24 9.27 -17.94 -18.98
CA LEU A 24 10.26 -19.00 -18.76
C LEU A 24 11.17 -19.17 -19.98
N TYR A 25 10.60 -19.19 -21.19
CA TYR A 25 11.40 -19.31 -22.41
C TYR A 25 12.42 -18.19 -22.56
N ARG A 26 12.01 -16.94 -22.30
CA ARG A 26 12.89 -15.78 -22.36
C ARG A 26 13.96 -15.83 -21.28
N VAL A 27 13.61 -16.20 -20.06
CA VAL A 27 14.54 -16.34 -18.93
C VAL A 27 15.57 -17.43 -19.20
N LEU A 28 15.15 -18.61 -19.70
CA LEU A 28 16.08 -19.69 -20.05
C LEU A 28 17.07 -19.25 -21.14
N LYS A 29 16.61 -18.50 -22.15
CA LYS A 29 17.49 -17.89 -23.17
C LYS A 29 18.48 -16.89 -22.55
N GLN A 30 18.02 -15.98 -21.71
CA GLN A 30 18.86 -14.96 -21.05
C GLN A 30 19.91 -15.60 -20.13
N ASN A 31 19.59 -16.71 -19.49
CA ASN A 31 20.50 -17.49 -18.64
C ASN A 31 21.39 -18.46 -19.43
N ASN A 32 21.40 -18.38 -20.77
CA ASN A 32 22.21 -19.23 -21.66
C ASN A 32 21.97 -20.74 -21.47
N ILE A 33 20.75 -21.13 -21.12
CA ILE A 33 20.38 -22.54 -20.99
C ILE A 33 20.15 -23.14 -22.40
N PRO A 34 20.83 -24.24 -22.78
CA PRO A 34 20.63 -24.87 -24.09
C PRO A 34 19.20 -25.38 -24.25
N LEU A 35 18.47 -24.82 -25.22
CA LEU A 35 17.07 -25.16 -25.42
C LEU A 35 16.66 -25.26 -26.90
N ARG A 36 15.56 -25.95 -27.17
CA ARG A 36 14.89 -26.00 -28.48
C ARG A 36 13.39 -25.74 -28.30
N ARG A 37 12.90 -24.67 -28.94
CA ARG A 37 11.48 -24.32 -28.98
C ARG A 37 10.76 -25.10 -30.08
N PHE A 38 9.51 -25.44 -29.84
CA PHE A 38 8.53 -25.92 -30.79
C PHE A 38 7.23 -25.12 -30.65
N ASP A 39 6.46 -25.03 -31.73
CA ASP A 39 5.17 -24.34 -31.72
C ASP A 39 4.04 -25.21 -31.14
N THR A 40 4.18 -26.54 -31.21
CA THR A 40 3.14 -27.48 -30.73
C THR A 40 3.71 -28.61 -29.88
N PRO A 41 2.93 -29.11 -28.89
CA PRO A 41 3.28 -30.27 -28.09
C PRO A 41 3.57 -31.52 -28.94
N GLN A 42 2.75 -31.74 -29.98
CA GLN A 42 2.85 -32.86 -30.92
C GLN A 42 4.21 -32.85 -31.63
N GLU A 43 4.63 -31.70 -32.13
CA GLU A 43 5.92 -31.57 -32.81
C GLU A 43 7.09 -31.81 -31.85
N ALA A 44 7.01 -31.26 -30.63
CA ALA A 44 8.03 -31.45 -29.61
C ALA A 44 8.22 -32.94 -29.28
N VAL A 45 7.12 -33.68 -29.04
CA VAL A 45 7.17 -35.12 -28.76
C VAL A 45 7.71 -35.92 -29.95
N ARG A 46 7.26 -35.63 -31.18
CA ARG A 46 7.70 -36.33 -32.40
C ARG A 46 9.20 -36.17 -32.65
N LYS A 47 9.73 -34.96 -32.50
CA LYS A 47 11.15 -34.64 -32.76
C LYS A 47 12.09 -34.95 -31.58
N SER A 48 11.55 -35.45 -30.47
CA SER A 48 12.32 -35.83 -29.28
C SER A 48 12.91 -37.23 -29.36
N GLY A 49 14.14 -37.37 -28.85
CA GLY A 49 14.80 -38.66 -28.65
C GLY A 49 14.27 -39.41 -27.41
N LYS A 50 14.59 -40.70 -27.30
CA LYS A 50 14.18 -41.55 -26.17
C LYS A 50 14.73 -40.98 -24.85
N GLY A 51 13.88 -40.92 -23.82
CA GLY A 51 14.28 -40.43 -22.49
C GLY A 51 14.43 -38.93 -22.35
N ALA A 52 14.07 -38.13 -23.36
CA ALA A 52 14.16 -36.67 -23.30
C ALA A 52 13.10 -36.05 -22.39
N GLY A 53 13.41 -34.86 -21.86
CA GLY A 53 12.48 -34.04 -21.10
C GLY A 53 11.86 -32.94 -21.97
N ILE A 54 10.57 -32.68 -21.81
CA ILE A 54 9.84 -31.64 -22.54
C ILE A 54 8.99 -30.80 -21.57
N LEU A 55 9.08 -29.48 -21.70
CA LEU A 55 8.17 -28.52 -21.08
C LEU A 55 7.04 -28.19 -22.08
N ILE A 56 5.79 -28.36 -21.68
CA ILE A 56 4.59 -28.02 -22.46
C ILE A 56 3.84 -26.93 -21.71
N LEU A 57 3.92 -25.68 -22.20
CA LEU A 57 3.46 -24.50 -21.47
C LEU A 57 2.11 -23.98 -22.00
N ALA A 58 1.35 -23.32 -21.12
CA ALA A 58 -0.03 -22.91 -21.40
C ALA A 58 -0.13 -21.56 -22.13
N ASP A 59 0.07 -21.55 -23.45
CA ASP A 59 0.10 -20.28 -24.22
C ASP A 59 -1.23 -19.53 -24.29
N ASP A 60 -2.36 -20.22 -24.20
CA ASP A 60 -3.71 -19.65 -24.30
C ASP A 60 -4.35 -19.35 -22.93
N TYR A 61 -3.56 -19.45 -21.86
CA TYR A 61 -4.00 -19.17 -20.49
C TYR A 61 -4.45 -17.70 -20.29
N PRO A 62 -5.52 -17.44 -19.50
CA PRO A 62 -6.42 -18.42 -18.88
C PRO A 62 -7.57 -18.85 -19.81
N ALA A 63 -7.71 -18.22 -20.98
CA ALA A 63 -8.85 -18.36 -21.89
C ALA A 63 -9.01 -19.79 -22.46
N GLY A 64 -7.91 -20.54 -22.57
CA GLY A 64 -7.91 -21.93 -23.02
C GLY A 64 -6.96 -22.80 -22.20
N THR A 65 -7.39 -24.03 -21.96
CA THR A 65 -6.55 -25.10 -21.42
C THR A 65 -5.60 -25.67 -22.48
N THR A 66 -4.44 -26.13 -22.06
CA THR A 66 -3.47 -26.81 -22.92
C THR A 66 -4.04 -28.14 -23.42
N SER A 67 -4.32 -28.20 -24.72
CA SER A 67 -4.88 -29.38 -25.37
C SER A 67 -3.84 -30.51 -25.48
N LEU A 68 -4.20 -31.67 -24.93
CA LEU A 68 -3.43 -32.90 -25.03
C LEU A 68 -4.36 -34.03 -25.47
N ASP A 69 -3.94 -34.77 -26.49
CA ASP A 69 -4.62 -35.98 -26.93
C ASP A 69 -3.89 -37.24 -26.44
N SER A 70 -4.59 -38.38 -26.49
CA SER A 70 -4.03 -39.67 -26.07
C SER A 70 -2.81 -40.08 -26.91
N LEU A 71 -2.77 -39.71 -28.19
CA LEU A 71 -1.70 -40.08 -29.11
C LEU A 71 -0.36 -39.44 -28.71
N ILE A 72 -0.37 -38.18 -28.24
CA ILE A 72 0.81 -37.50 -27.70
C ILE A 72 1.37 -38.26 -26.49
N LEU A 73 0.50 -38.62 -25.54
CA LEU A 73 0.92 -39.27 -24.30
C LEU A 73 1.36 -40.73 -24.54
N GLU A 74 0.71 -41.45 -25.45
CA GLU A 74 1.14 -42.77 -25.90
C GLU A 74 2.52 -42.73 -26.57
N GLU A 75 2.74 -41.76 -27.48
CA GLU A 75 4.04 -41.60 -28.12
C GLU A 75 5.13 -41.23 -27.10
N ALA A 76 4.82 -40.34 -26.15
CA ALA A 76 5.71 -39.98 -25.06
C ALA A 76 6.04 -41.18 -24.17
N GLY A 77 5.04 -42.02 -23.83
CA GLY A 77 5.23 -43.26 -23.08
C GLY A 77 6.15 -44.24 -23.81
N ARG A 78 5.93 -44.48 -25.11
CA ARG A 78 6.79 -45.34 -25.95
C ARG A 78 8.24 -44.87 -25.98
N LYS A 79 8.45 -43.56 -26.02
CA LYS A 79 9.79 -42.93 -25.99
C LYS A 79 10.34 -42.74 -24.57
N LYS A 80 9.59 -43.11 -23.52
CA LYS A 80 9.93 -42.87 -22.10
C LYS A 80 10.28 -41.41 -21.81
N LEU A 81 9.53 -40.48 -22.41
CA LEU A 81 9.74 -39.04 -22.21
C LEU A 81 9.24 -38.61 -20.83
N ARG A 82 9.87 -37.57 -20.28
CA ARG A 82 9.38 -36.83 -19.11
C ARG A 82 8.70 -35.55 -19.58
N LEU A 83 7.44 -35.35 -19.23
CA LEU A 83 6.68 -34.17 -19.65
C LEU A 83 6.31 -33.33 -18.44
N TYR A 84 6.67 -32.05 -18.47
CA TYR A 84 6.06 -31.04 -17.60
C TYR A 84 4.93 -30.37 -18.37
N ILE A 85 3.74 -30.28 -17.79
CA ILE A 85 2.53 -29.82 -18.48
C ILE A 85 1.83 -28.76 -17.64
N GLU A 86 1.54 -27.59 -18.23
CA GLU A 86 0.75 -26.54 -17.57
C GLU A 86 -0.70 -26.51 -18.05
N TYR A 87 -1.63 -26.28 -17.11
CA TYR A 87 -3.05 -26.01 -17.33
C TYR A 87 -3.74 -26.97 -18.32
N PRO A 88 -3.61 -28.30 -18.16
CA PRO A 88 -4.09 -29.29 -19.13
C PRO A 88 -5.61 -29.35 -19.24
N SER A 89 -6.12 -29.62 -20.45
CA SER A 89 -7.56 -29.86 -20.67
C SER A 89 -8.02 -31.23 -20.19
N TRP A 90 -7.10 -32.19 -20.12
CA TRP A 90 -7.36 -33.59 -19.81
C TRP A 90 -6.05 -34.29 -19.42
N LEU A 91 -6.15 -35.28 -18.52
CA LEU A 91 -5.06 -36.14 -18.08
C LEU A 91 -5.52 -37.61 -17.96
N PRO A 92 -4.67 -38.58 -18.28
CA PRO A 92 -5.04 -40.00 -18.24
C PRO A 92 -5.16 -40.51 -16.80
N GLY A 93 -6.38 -40.84 -16.37
CA GLY A 93 -6.61 -41.41 -15.03
C GLY A 93 -6.67 -40.40 -13.89
N ILE A 94 -6.75 -39.10 -14.22
CA ILE A 94 -7.02 -38.01 -13.29
C ILE A 94 -8.30 -37.31 -13.74
N VAL A 95 -9.24 -37.10 -12.84
CA VAL A 95 -10.48 -36.36 -13.10
C VAL A 95 -10.19 -34.88 -12.96
N THR A 96 -10.31 -34.14 -14.06
CA THR A 96 -10.14 -32.69 -14.10
C THR A 96 -11.49 -31.97 -14.15
N GLY A 97 -11.65 -30.94 -13.33
CA GLY A 97 -12.82 -30.05 -13.31
C GLY A 97 -12.72 -28.88 -14.29
N GLN A 98 -13.78 -28.06 -14.34
CA GLN A 98 -13.76 -26.79 -15.08
C GLN A 98 -12.81 -25.79 -14.39
N PRO A 99 -12.09 -24.95 -15.15
CA PRO A 99 -11.22 -23.93 -14.58
C PRO A 99 -11.93 -23.02 -13.58
N LYS A 100 -11.21 -22.66 -12.50
CA LYS A 100 -11.64 -21.72 -11.45
C LYS A 100 -10.62 -20.60 -11.29
N GLU A 101 -11.10 -19.42 -10.93
CA GLU A 101 -10.28 -18.28 -10.54
C GLU A 101 -10.16 -18.22 -9.01
N THR A 102 -8.97 -17.90 -8.50
CA THR A 102 -8.76 -17.58 -7.09
C THR A 102 -9.25 -16.18 -6.77
N ALA A 103 -9.94 -16.01 -5.65
CA ALA A 103 -10.24 -14.71 -5.08
C ALA A 103 -9.30 -14.38 -3.89
N LEU A 104 -9.39 -15.18 -2.82
CA LEU A 104 -8.60 -15.02 -1.59
C LEU A 104 -7.69 -16.22 -1.32
N GLU A 105 -7.80 -17.27 -2.13
CA GLU A 105 -6.98 -18.45 -2.08
C GLU A 105 -5.54 -18.12 -2.46
N ARG A 106 -4.60 -18.82 -1.81
CA ARG A 106 -3.16 -18.66 -2.03
C ARG A 106 -2.53 -20.02 -2.27
N VAL A 107 -1.42 -20.04 -3.00
CA VAL A 107 -0.68 -21.28 -3.26
C VAL A 107 0.24 -21.54 -2.07
N VAL A 108 0.28 -22.78 -1.62
CA VAL A 108 1.00 -23.23 -0.45
C VAL A 108 1.83 -24.45 -0.82
N VAL A 109 3.06 -24.50 -0.32
CA VAL A 109 3.94 -25.66 -0.44
C VAL A 109 3.46 -26.75 0.52
N VAL A 110 3.20 -27.96 0.02
CA VAL A 110 2.67 -29.08 0.84
C VAL A 110 3.65 -30.25 0.93
N THR A 111 4.91 -30.01 0.57
CA THR A 111 5.97 -31.02 0.50
C THR A 111 7.31 -30.44 0.95
N ASP A 112 8.25 -31.31 1.31
CA ASP A 112 9.67 -31.02 1.54
C ASP A 112 10.56 -31.41 0.34
N ARG A 113 9.95 -31.93 -0.75
CA ARG A 113 10.66 -32.43 -1.93
C ARG A 113 11.24 -31.34 -2.84
N ILE A 114 10.85 -30.07 -2.65
CA ILE A 114 11.36 -28.95 -3.43
C ILE A 114 12.43 -28.23 -2.62
N GLN A 115 13.69 -28.45 -2.96
CA GLN A 115 14.81 -27.80 -2.28
C GLN A 115 14.68 -26.28 -2.33
N GLY A 116 14.78 -25.63 -1.17
CA GLY A 116 14.65 -24.17 -1.02
C GLY A 116 13.22 -23.68 -0.81
N LEU A 117 12.24 -24.58 -0.74
CA LEU A 117 10.87 -24.30 -0.29
C LEU A 117 10.55 -25.12 0.96
N GLU A 118 9.94 -24.48 1.93
CA GLU A 118 9.54 -25.12 3.19
C GLU A 118 8.05 -25.51 3.14
N PRO A 119 7.64 -26.62 3.78
CA PRO A 119 6.23 -26.93 3.96
C PRO A 119 5.47 -25.77 4.62
N LEU A 120 4.25 -25.53 4.13
CA LEU A 120 3.36 -24.42 4.46
C LEU A 120 3.83 -23.03 4.02
N GLN A 121 4.95 -22.91 3.30
CA GLN A 121 5.34 -21.64 2.71
C GLN A 121 4.31 -21.16 1.69
N ILE A 122 3.98 -19.86 1.73
CA ILE A 122 3.01 -19.23 0.85
C ILE A 122 3.72 -18.68 -0.39
N LEU A 123 3.14 -18.97 -1.56
CA LEU A 123 3.53 -18.42 -2.85
C LEU A 123 2.39 -17.56 -3.40
N TYR A 124 2.73 -16.35 -3.83
CA TYR A 124 1.82 -15.42 -4.47
C TYR A 124 1.80 -15.67 -5.97
N ILE A 125 0.85 -16.50 -6.41
CA ILE A 125 0.55 -16.75 -7.82
C ILE A 125 -0.64 -15.85 -8.18
N HIS A 126 -0.36 -14.59 -8.55
CA HIS A 126 -1.41 -13.59 -8.79
C HIS A 126 -2.28 -13.91 -10.01
N GLY A 127 -3.56 -13.52 -9.95
CA GLY A 127 -4.53 -13.81 -11.01
C GLY A 127 -4.62 -15.31 -11.33
N CYS A 128 -4.51 -16.19 -10.33
CA CYS A 128 -4.44 -17.62 -10.57
C CYS A 128 -5.80 -18.18 -11.03
N PHE A 129 -5.82 -18.64 -12.27
CA PHE A 129 -6.76 -19.64 -12.76
C PHE A 129 -6.14 -21.03 -12.65
N TYR A 130 -6.92 -22.02 -12.21
CA TYR A 130 -6.45 -23.39 -12.12
C TYR A 130 -7.54 -24.39 -12.50
N THR A 131 -7.14 -25.57 -12.99
CA THR A 131 -8.04 -26.70 -13.26
C THR A 131 -8.09 -27.62 -12.03
N PRO A 132 -9.20 -27.69 -11.28
CA PRO A 132 -9.33 -28.61 -10.15
C PRO A 132 -9.06 -30.05 -10.58
N SER A 133 -8.46 -30.85 -9.71
CA SER A 133 -8.14 -32.26 -10.00
C SER A 133 -8.19 -33.11 -8.75
N ASP A 134 -8.51 -34.40 -8.90
CA ASP A 134 -8.46 -35.42 -7.85
C ASP A 134 -7.08 -36.09 -7.68
N ALA A 135 -6.01 -35.43 -8.12
CA ALA A 135 -4.65 -35.93 -7.94
C ALA A 135 -4.28 -35.99 -6.45
N ASP A 136 -3.50 -37.00 -6.03
CA ASP A 136 -3.10 -37.16 -4.62
C ASP A 136 -1.69 -36.64 -4.31
N ASP A 137 -0.72 -36.79 -5.24
CA ASP A 137 0.71 -36.51 -4.97
C ASP A 137 1.08 -35.04 -5.15
N HIS A 138 0.50 -34.17 -4.32
CA HIS A 138 0.71 -32.72 -4.36
C HIS A 138 2.16 -32.33 -3.99
N LEU A 139 2.70 -31.37 -4.74
CA LEU A 139 3.88 -30.59 -4.39
C LEU A 139 3.47 -29.19 -3.93
N LEU A 140 2.52 -28.58 -4.66
CA LEU A 140 1.89 -27.31 -4.31
C LEU A 140 0.38 -27.49 -4.30
N SER A 141 -0.32 -26.79 -3.41
CA SER A 141 -1.77 -26.74 -3.37
C SER A 141 -2.30 -25.31 -3.27
N VAL A 142 -3.51 -25.07 -3.73
CA VAL A 142 -4.23 -23.79 -3.55
C VAL A 142 -5.33 -23.97 -2.53
N SER A 143 -5.39 -23.07 -1.55
CA SER A 143 -6.47 -22.99 -0.55
C SER A 143 -6.53 -21.59 0.05
N LYS A 144 -7.65 -21.23 0.67
CA LYS A 144 -7.71 -20.02 1.48
C LYS A 144 -6.89 -20.25 2.75
N VAL A 145 -5.82 -19.48 2.93
CA VAL A 145 -4.95 -19.57 4.10
C VAL A 145 -4.68 -18.20 4.70
N ALA A 146 -4.39 -18.12 6.00
CA ALA A 146 -3.89 -16.92 6.69
C ALA A 146 -2.39 -17.04 7.04
N GLY A 147 -1.72 -15.90 7.18
CA GLY A 147 -0.29 -15.80 7.48
C GLY A 147 0.48 -14.85 6.55
N PHE A 148 1.69 -14.47 6.98
CA PHE A 148 2.61 -13.57 6.28
C PHE A 148 3.27 -14.28 5.09
N ASP A 149 4.27 -15.13 5.34
CA ASP A 149 4.97 -15.95 4.33
C ASP A 149 4.78 -17.46 4.52
N ARG A 150 4.03 -17.84 5.56
CA ARG A 150 3.70 -19.23 5.91
C ARG A 150 2.23 -19.34 6.31
N ALA A 151 1.56 -20.42 5.91
CA ALA A 151 0.18 -20.73 6.28
C ALA A 151 0.12 -21.22 7.73
N VAL A 152 -0.12 -20.31 8.67
CA VAL A 152 0.01 -20.58 10.11
C VAL A 152 -1.07 -21.50 10.68
N TYR A 153 -2.19 -21.68 9.97
CA TYR A 153 -3.27 -22.61 10.34
C TYR A 153 -3.32 -23.86 9.45
N GLY A 154 -2.23 -24.17 8.73
CA GLY A 154 -2.17 -25.28 7.79
C GLY A 154 -2.87 -24.99 6.46
N ALA A 155 -2.83 -25.97 5.55
CA ALA A 155 -3.60 -25.92 4.32
C ALA A 155 -5.10 -26.12 4.61
N GLY A 156 -5.97 -25.46 3.86
CA GLY A 156 -7.42 -25.63 3.98
C GLY A 156 -7.86 -27.06 3.62
N GLU A 157 -8.97 -27.54 4.21
CA GLU A 157 -9.54 -28.86 3.91
C GLU A 157 -9.96 -29.01 2.44
N ASP A 158 -10.22 -27.90 1.76
CA ASP A 158 -10.61 -27.79 0.37
C ASP A 158 -9.43 -27.66 -0.60
N ALA A 159 -8.19 -27.85 -0.12
CA ALA A 159 -6.98 -27.67 -0.89
C ALA A 159 -6.98 -28.47 -2.20
N GLN A 160 -6.70 -27.77 -3.32
CA GLN A 160 -6.64 -28.36 -4.65
C GLN A 160 -5.20 -28.41 -5.16
N ALA A 161 -4.85 -29.44 -5.93
CA ALA A 161 -3.51 -29.56 -6.51
C ALA A 161 -3.17 -28.37 -7.42
N ILE A 162 -1.98 -27.79 -7.25
CA ILE A 162 -1.40 -26.80 -8.17
C ILE A 162 -0.26 -27.41 -8.95
N LEU A 163 0.65 -28.12 -8.30
CA LEU A 163 1.74 -28.86 -8.93
C LEU A 163 1.77 -30.24 -8.31
N PHE A 164 1.79 -31.31 -9.12
CA PHE A 164 1.77 -32.68 -8.61
C PHE A 164 2.47 -33.67 -9.56
N ASN A 165 2.95 -34.80 -9.02
CA ASN A 165 3.42 -35.89 -9.86
C ASN A 165 2.26 -36.78 -10.29
N HIS A 166 2.17 -37.05 -11.59
CA HIS A 166 1.16 -37.97 -12.09
C HIS A 166 1.51 -39.42 -11.72
N PRO A 167 0.53 -40.30 -11.41
CA PRO A 167 0.78 -41.70 -11.05
C PRO A 167 1.55 -42.52 -12.11
N SER A 168 1.54 -42.09 -13.37
CA SER A 168 2.34 -42.72 -14.44
C SER A 168 3.86 -42.53 -14.26
N GLY A 169 4.30 -41.65 -13.36
CA GLY A 169 5.70 -41.44 -12.98
C GLY A 169 6.54 -40.67 -14.00
N ASN A 170 5.99 -40.34 -15.16
CA ASN A 170 6.70 -39.62 -16.23
C ASN A 170 6.06 -38.27 -16.60
N LEU A 171 5.05 -37.83 -15.85
CA LEU A 171 4.42 -36.51 -16.01
C LEU A 171 4.50 -35.73 -14.70
N LEU A 172 4.90 -34.46 -14.80
CA LEU A 172 4.81 -33.46 -13.74
C LEU A 172 3.79 -32.42 -14.22
N VAL A 173 2.72 -32.23 -13.47
CA VAL A 173 1.58 -31.44 -13.94
C VAL A 173 1.39 -30.23 -13.06
N SER A 174 1.31 -29.06 -13.69
CA SER A 174 0.82 -27.84 -13.08
C SER A 174 -0.62 -27.59 -13.53
N THR A 175 -1.57 -27.48 -12.61
CA THR A 175 -2.98 -27.14 -12.92
C THR A 175 -3.17 -25.67 -13.22
N THR A 176 -2.10 -24.87 -13.20
CA THR A 176 -2.07 -23.44 -13.55
C THR A 176 -0.87 -23.13 -14.45
N LYS A 177 -0.74 -21.88 -14.90
CA LYS A 177 0.44 -21.40 -15.64
C LYS A 177 1.46 -20.82 -14.66
N LEU A 178 2.48 -21.61 -14.32
CA LEU A 178 3.60 -21.14 -13.49
C LEU A 178 4.60 -20.32 -14.34
N SER A 179 4.62 -20.54 -15.66
CA SER A 179 5.59 -19.96 -16.61
C SER A 179 5.40 -18.48 -16.96
N GLN A 180 4.47 -17.78 -16.28
CA GLN A 180 4.18 -16.35 -16.44
C GLN A 180 4.64 -15.49 -15.25
N PHE A 181 5.62 -15.98 -14.48
CA PHE A 181 6.02 -15.41 -13.19
C PHE A 181 6.58 -13.97 -13.25
N ILE A 182 7.07 -13.49 -14.40
CA ILE A 182 7.50 -12.09 -14.54
C ILE A 182 6.28 -11.23 -14.88
N THR A 183 5.48 -11.69 -15.82
CA THR A 183 4.33 -10.99 -16.35
C THR A 183 3.25 -10.81 -15.30
N ALA A 184 2.92 -11.87 -14.57
CA ALA A 184 1.95 -11.87 -13.49
C ALA A 184 2.56 -11.60 -12.11
N ARG A 185 3.86 -11.25 -12.05
CA ARG A 185 4.58 -10.82 -10.82
C ARG A 185 4.53 -11.86 -9.69
N TYR A 186 4.74 -13.14 -9.99
CA TYR A 186 4.72 -14.17 -8.96
C TYR A 186 5.86 -13.98 -7.96
N ALA A 187 5.56 -14.24 -6.69
CA ALA A 187 6.47 -13.96 -5.59
C ALA A 187 6.37 -15.00 -4.47
N PRO A 188 7.34 -15.09 -3.55
CA PRO A 188 8.64 -14.39 -3.57
C PRO A 188 9.55 -14.84 -4.71
N LYS A 189 10.45 -13.96 -5.18
CA LYS A 189 11.38 -14.26 -6.28
C LYS A 189 12.22 -15.51 -6.00
N GLU A 190 12.82 -15.63 -4.81
CA GLU A 190 13.64 -16.80 -4.45
C GLU A 190 12.83 -18.09 -4.49
N SER A 191 11.57 -18.04 -4.09
CA SER A 191 10.68 -19.19 -4.08
C SER A 191 10.34 -19.63 -5.50
N MET A 192 10.10 -18.68 -6.41
CA MET A 192 9.91 -18.98 -7.82
C MET A 192 11.19 -19.54 -8.46
N GLN A 193 12.37 -19.08 -8.03
CA GLN A 193 13.66 -19.62 -8.48
C GLN A 193 13.84 -21.08 -8.04
N ALA A 194 13.54 -21.39 -6.78
CA ALA A 194 13.59 -22.76 -6.24
C ALA A 194 12.63 -23.69 -6.98
N LEU A 195 11.39 -23.24 -7.19
CA LEU A 195 10.36 -23.98 -7.92
C LEU A 195 10.80 -24.33 -9.35
N TRP A 196 11.30 -23.34 -10.10
CA TRP A 196 11.78 -23.59 -11.46
C TRP A 196 13.05 -24.45 -11.50
N GLY A 197 13.96 -24.27 -10.54
CA GLY A 197 15.14 -25.14 -10.39
C GLY A 197 14.73 -26.61 -10.23
N HIS A 198 13.70 -26.88 -9.41
CA HIS A 198 13.14 -28.22 -9.24
C HIS A 198 12.51 -28.77 -10.51
N ILE A 199 11.59 -28.01 -11.15
CA ILE A 199 10.90 -28.45 -12.37
C ILE A 199 11.90 -28.77 -13.49
N LEU A 200 12.90 -27.90 -13.70
CA LEU A 200 13.90 -28.10 -14.77
C LEU A 200 14.81 -29.30 -14.48
N THR A 201 15.22 -29.49 -13.22
CA THR A 201 16.01 -30.65 -12.80
C THR A 201 15.23 -31.95 -13.02
N TRP A 202 13.93 -31.95 -12.69
CA TRP A 202 13.04 -33.09 -12.93
C TRP A 202 12.92 -33.40 -14.44
N VAL A 203 12.71 -32.38 -15.27
CA VAL A 203 12.64 -32.55 -16.75
C VAL A 203 13.96 -33.11 -17.31
N ALA A 204 15.12 -32.65 -16.80
CA ALA A 204 16.43 -33.18 -17.17
C ALA A 204 16.75 -34.58 -16.59
N GLY A 205 15.81 -35.19 -15.85
CA GLY A 205 15.95 -36.53 -15.29
C GLY A 205 16.97 -36.62 -14.15
N GLY A 206 17.17 -35.51 -13.41
CA GLY A 206 18.10 -35.42 -12.29
C GLY A 206 19.59 -35.43 -12.66
N SER A 207 19.92 -35.55 -13.96
CA SER A 207 21.29 -35.61 -14.45
C SER A 207 22.02 -34.26 -14.46
N GLU A 208 21.26 -33.16 -14.47
CA GLU A 208 21.74 -31.79 -14.47
C GLU A 208 20.98 -31.01 -13.40
N GLN A 209 21.72 -30.40 -12.47
CA GLN A 209 21.14 -29.46 -11.52
C GLN A 209 21.14 -28.08 -12.15
N PHE A 210 19.97 -27.46 -12.21
CA PHE A 210 19.85 -26.08 -12.67
C PHE A 210 20.14 -25.15 -11.50
N GLY A 211 21.10 -24.23 -11.71
CA GLY A 211 21.34 -23.14 -10.78
C GLY A 211 20.16 -22.16 -10.71
N LYS A 212 20.30 -21.16 -9.84
CA LYS A 212 19.34 -20.08 -9.67
C LYS A 212 19.16 -19.30 -10.99
N LEU A 213 17.98 -19.36 -11.58
CA LEU A 213 17.65 -18.56 -12.78
C LEU A 213 17.58 -17.09 -12.40
N GLU A 214 18.25 -16.21 -13.12
CA GLU A 214 18.18 -14.77 -12.87
C GLU A 214 17.27 -14.06 -13.86
N TRP A 215 16.47 -13.11 -13.33
CA TRP A 215 15.63 -12.21 -14.11
C TRP A 215 15.40 -10.89 -13.36
N GLU A 216 14.96 -9.89 -14.11
CA GLU A 216 14.53 -8.60 -13.58
C GLU A 216 13.02 -8.60 -13.36
N SER A 217 12.58 -8.30 -12.14
CA SER A 217 11.15 -8.19 -11.80
C SER A 217 10.52 -6.99 -12.53
N ALA A 218 9.29 -7.17 -13.00
CA ALA A 218 8.53 -6.12 -13.70
C ALA A 218 8.24 -4.89 -12.82
N VAL A 219 8.18 -5.10 -11.50
CA VAL A 219 8.09 -4.07 -10.46
C VAL A 219 9.18 -4.38 -9.45
N ARG A 220 9.98 -3.37 -9.06
CA ARG A 220 11.09 -3.51 -8.11
C ARG A 220 11.41 -2.18 -7.43
N ALA A 221 12.18 -2.24 -6.34
CA ALA A 221 12.78 -1.06 -5.73
C ALA A 221 13.72 -0.35 -6.73
N THR A 222 13.82 0.98 -6.61
CA THR A 222 14.70 1.78 -7.49
C THR A 222 16.17 1.47 -7.25
N TYR A 223 16.54 1.20 -5.99
CA TYR A 223 17.90 0.91 -5.56
C TYR A 223 17.95 -0.37 -4.71
N GLY A 224 19.12 -1.02 -4.69
CA GLY A 224 19.40 -2.15 -3.79
C GLY A 224 19.54 -1.73 -2.31
N PRO A 225 19.58 -2.69 -1.36
CA PRO A 225 19.69 -2.40 0.07
C PRO A 225 21.00 -1.69 0.43
N ASP A 226 22.11 -2.12 -0.18
CA ASP A 226 23.45 -1.60 0.12
C ASP A 226 24.02 -0.73 -1.03
N GLU A 227 23.20 -0.38 -2.03
CA GLU A 227 23.63 0.45 -3.16
C GLU A 227 23.98 1.87 -2.71
N GLU A 228 25.03 2.48 -3.25
CA GLU A 228 25.33 3.88 -2.94
C GLU A 228 24.29 4.80 -3.60
N LEU A 229 23.61 5.62 -2.80
CA LEU A 229 22.63 6.57 -3.32
C LEU A 229 23.34 7.77 -3.94
N PRO A 230 22.96 8.19 -5.16
CA PRO A 230 23.42 9.47 -5.70
C PRO A 230 23.13 10.63 -4.75
N ALA A 231 24.00 11.65 -4.73
CA ALA A 231 23.83 12.81 -3.84
C ALA A 231 22.50 13.56 -4.04
N ASN A 232 21.88 13.45 -5.22
CA ASN A 232 20.58 14.04 -5.54
C ASN A 232 19.42 13.01 -5.55
N ALA A 233 19.61 11.81 -4.97
CA ALA A 233 18.61 10.75 -5.00
C ALA A 233 17.29 11.16 -4.32
N ALA A 234 17.36 11.85 -3.18
CA ALA A 234 16.17 12.36 -2.48
C ALA A 234 15.41 13.38 -3.34
N ARG A 235 16.11 14.35 -3.95
CA ARG A 235 15.52 15.28 -4.93
C ARG A 235 14.85 14.52 -6.08
N ILE A 236 15.52 13.55 -6.70
CA ILE A 236 14.94 12.75 -7.78
C ILE A 236 13.70 11.97 -7.31
N ALA A 237 13.72 11.42 -6.10
CA ALA A 237 12.59 10.69 -5.52
C ALA A 237 11.37 11.60 -5.32
N VAL A 238 11.57 12.85 -4.86
CA VAL A 238 10.50 13.87 -4.81
C VAL A 238 9.93 14.11 -6.20
N GLN A 239 10.81 14.32 -7.19
CA GLN A 239 10.36 14.62 -8.54
C GLN A 239 9.52 13.48 -9.12
N ARG A 240 10.06 12.26 -9.05
CA ARG A 240 9.39 11.03 -9.48
C ARG A 240 8.06 10.83 -8.76
N GLY A 241 8.06 10.96 -7.43
CA GLY A 241 6.90 10.72 -6.58
C GLY A 241 5.72 11.67 -6.88
N ILE A 242 6.03 12.92 -7.22
CA ILE A 242 5.01 13.91 -7.58
C ILE A 242 4.53 13.70 -9.01
N ASP A 243 5.44 13.43 -9.95
CA ASP A 243 5.10 13.10 -11.34
C ASP A 243 4.21 11.85 -11.45
N TRP A 244 4.30 10.92 -10.47
CA TRP A 244 3.45 9.72 -10.40
C TRP A 244 1.97 10.06 -10.53
N HIS A 245 1.47 11.12 -9.89
CA HIS A 245 0.05 11.52 -9.96
C HIS A 245 -0.42 11.74 -11.39
N THR A 246 0.44 12.29 -12.25
CA THR A 246 0.12 12.49 -13.67
C THR A 246 0.39 11.24 -14.50
N ASN A 247 1.48 10.52 -14.24
CA ASN A 247 1.82 9.30 -14.98
C ASN A 247 0.82 8.17 -14.75
N ALA A 248 0.32 8.04 -13.52
CA ALA A 248 -0.72 7.08 -13.13
C ALA A 248 -2.13 7.60 -13.41
N LYS A 249 -2.30 8.82 -13.96
CA LYS A 249 -3.61 9.43 -14.27
C LYS A 249 -4.53 9.59 -13.06
N MET A 250 -3.96 9.90 -11.89
CA MET A 250 -4.74 10.11 -10.66
C MET A 250 -5.45 11.48 -10.64
N LEU A 251 -4.87 12.49 -11.29
CA LEU A 251 -5.51 13.81 -11.42
C LEU A 251 -6.58 13.75 -12.51
N LEU A 252 -7.84 14.02 -12.15
CA LEU A 252 -8.93 13.98 -13.11
C LEU A 252 -8.95 15.26 -13.96
N ASN A 253 -9.22 15.10 -15.26
CA ASN A 253 -9.69 16.18 -16.12
C ASN A 253 -11.24 16.14 -16.19
N GLU A 254 -11.85 16.96 -17.05
CA GLU A 254 -13.30 16.98 -17.21
C GLU A 254 -13.88 15.62 -17.65
N GLY A 255 -13.19 14.90 -18.55
CA GLY A 255 -13.57 13.56 -18.98
C GLY A 255 -13.51 12.55 -17.83
N GLY A 256 -12.41 12.55 -17.06
CA GLY A 256 -12.27 11.71 -15.88
C GLY A 256 -13.31 12.01 -14.80
N TRP A 257 -13.74 13.26 -14.68
CA TRP A 257 -14.86 13.63 -13.81
C TRP A 257 -16.21 13.05 -14.28
N GLN A 258 -16.45 12.98 -15.60
CA GLN A 258 -17.62 12.26 -16.11
C GLN A 258 -17.52 10.77 -15.85
N GLU A 259 -16.35 10.15 -16.07
CA GLU A 259 -16.10 8.74 -15.73
C GLU A 259 -16.40 8.46 -14.25
N TYR A 260 -15.97 9.34 -13.34
CA TYR A 260 -16.28 9.25 -11.91
C TYR A 260 -17.80 9.30 -11.66
N LYS A 261 -18.49 10.29 -12.21
CA LYS A 261 -19.95 10.41 -12.02
C LYS A 261 -20.71 9.22 -12.57
N GLU A 262 -20.30 8.68 -13.72
CA GLU A 262 -20.91 7.48 -14.30
C GLU A 262 -20.71 6.26 -13.40
N LEU A 263 -19.48 6.04 -12.91
CA LEU A 263 -19.15 4.93 -12.01
C LEU A 263 -19.99 4.99 -10.72
N TRP A 264 -20.11 6.17 -10.13
CA TRP A 264 -20.84 6.39 -8.87
C TRP A 264 -22.34 6.68 -9.05
N LYS A 265 -22.83 6.77 -10.29
CA LYS A 265 -24.21 7.20 -10.64
C LYS A 265 -24.58 8.55 -10.00
N LEU A 266 -23.66 9.51 -10.09
CA LEU A 266 -23.81 10.84 -9.51
C LEU A 266 -24.33 11.87 -10.52
N ASP A 267 -25.14 12.78 -10.02
CA ASP A 267 -25.62 13.99 -10.69
C ASP A 267 -25.65 15.16 -9.71
N ASP A 268 -26.11 16.32 -10.18
CA ASP A 268 -26.18 17.54 -9.37
C ASP A 268 -27.14 17.42 -8.16
N ASN A 269 -28.06 16.44 -8.16
CA ASN A 269 -29.04 16.26 -7.10
C ASN A 269 -28.51 15.37 -5.96
N ASN A 270 -27.62 14.43 -6.25
CA ASN A 270 -27.17 13.42 -5.27
C ASN A 270 -25.68 13.50 -4.89
N ILE A 271 -24.88 14.35 -5.55
CA ILE A 271 -23.44 14.50 -5.30
C ILE A 271 -23.09 14.85 -3.84
N ASN A 272 -23.98 15.55 -3.14
CA ASN A 272 -23.83 15.94 -1.73
C ASN A 272 -24.63 15.04 -0.77
N THR A 273 -24.94 13.81 -1.19
CA THR A 273 -25.68 12.81 -0.40
C THR A 273 -24.83 11.56 -0.19
N THR A 274 -25.38 10.51 0.43
CA THR A 274 -24.73 9.19 0.50
C THR A 274 -25.40 8.26 -0.50
N VAL A 275 -24.63 7.81 -1.50
CA VAL A 275 -25.09 6.84 -2.50
C VAL A 275 -24.64 5.42 -2.14
N PRO A 276 -25.31 4.37 -2.67
CA PRO A 276 -24.86 3.00 -2.47
C PRO A 276 -23.41 2.77 -2.94
N SER A 277 -22.66 1.96 -2.21
CA SER A 277 -21.29 1.62 -2.58
C SER A 277 -21.26 0.90 -3.92
N VAL A 278 -20.34 1.30 -4.79
CA VAL A 278 -19.98 0.59 -6.03
C VAL A 278 -18.63 -0.10 -5.85
N ASN A 279 -18.21 -0.92 -6.82
CA ASN A 279 -16.84 -1.41 -6.85
C ASN A 279 -15.90 -0.25 -7.19
N ASN A 280 -15.23 0.27 -6.17
CA ASN A 280 -14.30 1.39 -6.31
C ASN A 280 -12.92 0.98 -6.83
N ALA A 281 -12.61 -0.33 -6.91
CA ALA A 281 -11.44 -0.87 -7.58
C ALA A 281 -11.81 -1.17 -9.05
N ALA A 282 -11.67 -0.16 -9.89
CA ALA A 282 -12.11 -0.19 -11.29
C ALA A 282 -10.92 0.06 -12.25
N PRO A 283 -11.08 -0.17 -13.57
CA PRO A 283 -10.01 0.12 -14.54
C PRO A 283 -9.42 1.52 -14.38
N MET A 284 -8.16 1.70 -14.81
CA MET A 284 -7.51 3.02 -14.82
C MET A 284 -8.31 4.02 -15.66
N PRO A 285 -8.28 5.33 -15.32
CA PRO A 285 -8.93 6.35 -16.13
C PRO A 285 -8.50 6.29 -17.60
N VAL A 286 -9.48 6.39 -18.50
CA VAL A 286 -9.22 6.41 -19.95
C VAL A 286 -8.70 7.80 -20.34
N SER A 287 -9.31 8.84 -19.79
CA SER A 287 -8.89 10.24 -19.95
C SER A 287 -7.42 10.48 -19.58
N ASP A 288 -6.84 11.53 -20.15
CA ASP A 288 -5.51 12.00 -19.76
C ASP A 288 -5.54 12.68 -18.39
N ALA A 289 -4.39 12.72 -17.72
CA ALA A 289 -4.27 13.39 -16.44
C ALA A 289 -4.61 14.88 -16.54
N GLY A 290 -5.43 15.35 -15.60
CA GLY A 290 -5.79 16.76 -15.45
C GLY A 290 -4.75 17.57 -14.67
N ASP A 291 -5.19 18.74 -14.23
CA ASP A 291 -4.40 19.75 -13.54
C ASP A 291 -4.89 19.99 -12.09
N GLY A 292 -5.64 19.04 -11.54
CA GLY A 292 -6.24 19.13 -10.20
C GLY A 292 -7.56 19.89 -10.14
N THR A 293 -8.06 20.47 -11.25
CA THR A 293 -9.35 21.20 -11.27
C THR A 293 -10.55 20.32 -10.91
N TYR A 294 -10.45 18.99 -11.11
CA TYR A 294 -11.47 18.01 -10.75
C TYR A 294 -11.01 17.03 -9.65
N GLY A 295 -10.01 17.44 -8.88
CA GLY A 295 -9.46 16.67 -7.79
C GLY A 295 -8.52 15.53 -8.22
N VAL A 296 -8.12 14.75 -7.23
CA VAL A 296 -7.24 13.59 -7.36
C VAL A 296 -7.90 12.34 -6.78
N LEU A 297 -7.80 11.23 -7.52
CA LEU A 297 -8.29 9.90 -7.11
C LEU A 297 -7.57 9.38 -5.86
N GLU A 298 -8.07 8.28 -5.32
CA GLU A 298 -7.61 7.70 -4.05
C GLU A 298 -6.32 6.88 -4.21
N GLY A 299 -6.09 6.24 -5.37
CA GLY A 299 -4.84 5.52 -5.63
C GLY A 299 -5.00 4.24 -6.46
N ILE A 300 -4.25 3.20 -6.09
CA ILE A 300 -4.19 1.91 -6.79
C ILE A 300 -4.54 0.78 -5.82
N ALA A 301 -5.44 -0.11 -6.23
CA ALA A 301 -5.91 -1.24 -5.42
C ALA A 301 -4.87 -2.37 -5.35
N SER A 302 -4.89 -3.20 -4.30
CA SER A 302 -3.91 -4.27 -4.08
C SER A 302 -4.02 -5.46 -5.05
N GLU A 303 -5.16 -5.63 -5.72
CA GLU A 303 -5.40 -6.76 -6.63
C GLU A 303 -4.46 -6.73 -7.83
N VAL A 304 -3.53 -7.70 -7.90
CA VAL A 304 -2.64 -7.90 -9.05
C VAL A 304 -3.29 -8.87 -10.03
N ARG A 305 -3.54 -8.39 -11.25
CA ARG A 305 -4.18 -9.16 -12.32
C ARG A 305 -3.18 -10.06 -13.04
N LEU A 306 -3.72 -10.94 -13.88
CA LEU A 306 -2.98 -11.87 -14.75
C LEU A 306 -1.84 -11.26 -15.56
N ASP A 307 -1.98 -10.01 -15.99
CA ASP A 307 -0.99 -9.29 -16.78
C ASP A 307 0.01 -8.48 -15.93
N GLY A 308 -0.14 -8.52 -14.60
CA GLY A 308 0.61 -7.79 -13.59
C GLY A 308 0.05 -6.41 -13.25
N SER A 309 -0.99 -5.96 -13.96
CA SER A 309 -1.63 -4.66 -13.73
C SER A 309 -2.50 -4.64 -12.47
N GLN A 310 -2.84 -3.44 -12.00
CA GLN A 310 -3.69 -3.22 -10.84
C GLN A 310 -4.77 -2.17 -11.19
N PRO A 311 -6.00 -2.30 -10.67
CA PRO A 311 -7.05 -1.29 -10.84
C PRO A 311 -6.77 0.00 -10.06
N ALA A 312 -7.37 1.10 -10.51
CA ALA A 312 -7.42 2.35 -9.75
C ALA A 312 -8.49 2.28 -8.65
N ARG A 313 -8.25 3.00 -7.56
CA ARG A 313 -9.22 3.31 -6.50
C ARG A 313 -9.89 4.65 -6.81
N TRP A 314 -11.19 4.59 -7.08
CA TRP A 314 -11.94 5.70 -7.67
C TRP A 314 -12.59 6.66 -6.70
N TRP A 315 -12.26 6.66 -5.40
CA TRP A 315 -12.76 7.71 -4.50
C TRP A 315 -12.02 9.03 -4.72
N LEU A 316 -12.71 10.16 -4.60
CA LEU A 316 -12.13 11.51 -4.56
C LEU A 316 -12.15 12.03 -3.12
N ARG A 317 -11.24 11.51 -2.29
CA ARG A 317 -11.27 11.78 -0.86
C ARG A 317 -10.78 13.17 -0.51
N SER A 318 -11.40 13.78 0.49
CA SER A 318 -11.05 15.12 0.98
C SER A 318 -9.62 15.22 1.50
N ASP A 319 -9.14 14.18 2.20
CA ASP A 319 -7.75 14.13 2.66
C ASP A 319 -6.77 14.05 1.51
N SER A 320 -6.92 13.08 0.60
CA SER A 320 -6.02 12.91 -0.57
C SER A 320 -5.84 14.20 -1.35
N ASN A 321 -6.92 14.97 -1.56
CA ASN A 321 -6.88 16.25 -2.27
C ASN A 321 -6.14 17.33 -1.48
N GLY A 322 -6.45 17.46 -0.19
CA GLY A 322 -5.88 18.49 0.66
C GLY A 322 -4.39 18.28 0.91
N GLU A 323 -3.96 17.08 1.31
CA GLU A 323 -2.56 16.81 1.64
C GLU A 323 -1.64 16.74 0.40
N SER A 324 -2.14 16.26 -0.75
CA SER A 324 -1.35 16.25 -2.00
C SER A 324 -0.98 17.67 -2.46
N SER A 325 -1.81 18.67 -2.13
CA SER A 325 -1.54 20.06 -2.53
C SER A 325 -0.16 20.55 -2.07
N LEU A 326 0.25 20.17 -0.85
CA LEU A 326 1.51 20.60 -0.26
C LEU A 326 2.71 19.98 -0.98
N ALA A 327 2.61 18.70 -1.35
CA ALA A 327 3.67 18.03 -2.11
C ALA A 327 3.95 18.78 -3.41
N PHE A 328 2.90 19.12 -4.17
CA PHE A 328 3.01 19.91 -5.40
C PHE A 328 3.55 21.33 -5.16
N ALA A 329 3.10 22.01 -4.11
CA ALA A 329 3.61 23.35 -3.78
C ALA A 329 5.11 23.32 -3.48
N LEU A 330 5.56 22.36 -2.67
CA LEU A 330 6.97 22.16 -2.35
C LEU A 330 7.81 21.78 -3.56
N ARG A 331 7.27 20.99 -4.50
CA ARG A 331 7.95 20.73 -5.77
C ARG A 331 8.22 22.01 -6.53
N SER A 332 7.22 22.86 -6.66
CA SER A 332 7.38 24.16 -7.31
C SER A 332 8.43 25.02 -6.61
N ALA A 333 8.48 25.03 -5.28
CA ALA A 333 9.52 25.73 -4.52
C ALA A 333 10.92 25.12 -4.70
N MET A 334 11.01 23.81 -4.92
CA MET A 334 12.28 23.08 -5.05
C MET A 334 12.95 23.30 -6.41
N ASP A 335 12.21 23.30 -7.51
CA ASP A 335 12.80 23.40 -8.86
C ASP A 335 12.05 24.30 -9.86
N GLY A 336 11.09 25.09 -9.39
CA GLY A 336 10.40 26.09 -10.21
C GLY A 336 9.28 25.54 -11.10
N ASP A 337 8.90 24.26 -10.93
CA ASP A 337 7.86 23.64 -11.74
C ASP A 337 6.51 24.36 -11.63
N GLN A 338 6.10 25.02 -12.71
CA GLN A 338 4.88 25.83 -12.77
C GLN A 338 3.63 24.95 -12.82
N LYS A 339 3.73 23.74 -13.36
CA LYS A 339 2.62 22.78 -13.40
C LYS A 339 2.23 22.38 -11.98
N SER A 340 3.20 22.03 -11.14
CA SER A 340 2.98 21.71 -9.73
C SER A 340 2.43 22.91 -8.96
N ARG A 341 2.90 24.13 -9.25
CA ARG A 341 2.31 25.36 -8.68
C ARG A 341 0.80 25.44 -8.97
N LEU A 342 0.41 25.26 -10.23
CA LEU A 342 -0.99 25.29 -10.66
C LEU A 342 -1.81 24.20 -9.97
N ILE A 343 -1.34 22.95 -10.01
CA ILE A 343 -2.02 21.79 -9.43
C ILE A 343 -2.27 21.99 -7.93
N SER A 344 -1.26 22.47 -7.19
CA SER A 344 -1.40 22.69 -5.74
C SER A 344 -2.56 23.62 -5.38
N GLY A 345 -2.71 24.73 -6.10
CA GLY A 345 -3.82 25.67 -5.89
C GLY A 345 -5.16 25.10 -6.35
N ASN A 346 -5.19 24.41 -7.49
CA ASN A 346 -6.41 23.80 -8.03
C ASN A 346 -7.00 22.73 -7.11
N LEU A 347 -6.16 21.90 -6.48
CA LEU A 347 -6.62 20.87 -5.53
C LEU A 347 -7.31 21.48 -4.31
N LEU A 348 -6.76 22.55 -3.73
CA LEU A 348 -7.38 23.25 -2.61
C LEU A 348 -8.66 23.98 -3.01
N ASP A 349 -8.68 24.60 -4.21
CA ASP A 349 -9.88 25.22 -4.74
C ASP A 349 -11.00 24.20 -4.99
N TRP A 350 -10.63 23.03 -5.52
CA TRP A 350 -11.57 21.94 -5.71
C TRP A 350 -12.14 21.50 -4.37
N LEU A 351 -11.28 21.23 -3.39
CA LEU A 351 -11.68 20.77 -2.05
C LEU A 351 -12.62 21.76 -1.35
N TYR A 352 -12.21 23.03 -1.22
CA TYR A 352 -12.91 24.00 -0.37
C TYR A 352 -14.02 24.77 -1.08
N PHE A 353 -13.99 24.90 -2.41
CA PHE A 353 -14.90 25.79 -3.13
C PHE A 353 -15.72 25.13 -4.23
N LYS A 354 -15.24 24.07 -4.90
CA LYS A 354 -15.91 23.53 -6.10
C LYS A 354 -16.57 22.17 -5.90
N SER A 355 -16.02 21.31 -5.04
CA SER A 355 -16.46 19.91 -4.88
C SER A 355 -17.77 19.74 -4.11
N GLY A 356 -18.16 20.73 -3.29
CA GLY A 356 -19.27 20.61 -2.34
C GLY A 356 -18.93 19.89 -1.03
N LEU A 357 -17.67 19.45 -0.85
CA LEU A 357 -17.27 18.69 0.34
C LEU A 357 -17.16 19.54 1.61
N PHE A 358 -16.75 20.80 1.48
CA PHE A 358 -16.60 21.70 2.62
C PHE A 358 -17.93 22.36 2.99
N GLN A 359 -18.42 22.07 4.20
CA GLN A 359 -19.66 22.66 4.67
C GLN A 359 -19.45 24.10 5.16
N ASN A 360 -19.90 25.08 4.36
CA ASN A 360 -19.72 26.50 4.63
C ASN A 360 -21.01 27.25 5.05
N ASP A 361 -22.13 26.55 5.30
CA ASP A 361 -23.38 27.15 5.79
C ASP A 361 -23.37 27.28 7.33
N PRO A 362 -23.31 28.49 7.90
CA PRO A 362 -23.22 28.70 9.35
C PRO A 362 -24.46 28.24 10.13
N SER A 363 -25.59 27.99 9.46
CA SER A 363 -26.79 27.45 10.09
C SER A 363 -26.70 25.96 10.39
N LYS A 364 -25.73 25.25 9.80
CA LYS A 364 -25.61 23.80 9.90
C LYS A 364 -24.73 23.36 11.09
N PRO A 365 -25.14 22.34 11.85
CA PRO A 365 -24.31 21.72 12.89
C PRO A 365 -22.92 21.26 12.44
N ASN A 366 -22.77 20.81 11.20
CA ASN A 366 -21.51 20.38 10.60
C ASN A 366 -20.72 21.53 9.92
N TYR A 367 -21.09 22.79 10.14
CA TYR A 367 -20.34 23.94 9.60
C TYR A 367 -18.85 23.90 9.97
N GLY A 368 -18.00 24.07 8.96
CA GLY A 368 -16.55 23.96 9.04
C GLY A 368 -16.02 22.54 9.09
N LEU A 369 -16.74 21.54 8.58
CA LEU A 369 -16.25 20.16 8.46
C LEU A 369 -16.24 19.72 6.99
N LEU A 370 -15.38 18.75 6.65
CA LEU A 370 -15.33 18.13 5.33
C LEU A 370 -16.11 16.81 5.31
N PHE A 371 -16.88 16.62 4.24
CA PHE A 371 -17.34 15.30 3.85
C PHE A 371 -16.18 14.45 3.32
N TRP A 372 -16.32 13.13 3.40
CA TRP A 372 -15.24 12.23 3.01
C TRP A 372 -14.96 12.25 1.50
N ALA A 373 -16.00 12.14 0.67
CA ALA A 373 -15.90 12.14 -0.79
C ALA A 373 -17.26 12.50 -1.41
N PRO A 374 -17.32 12.92 -2.70
CA PRO A 374 -18.58 13.13 -3.40
C PRO A 374 -19.39 11.84 -3.43
N GLY A 375 -20.68 11.92 -3.08
CA GLY A 375 -21.53 10.74 -2.88
C GLY A 375 -21.36 10.06 -1.52
N ASN A 376 -20.62 10.64 -0.58
CA ASN A 376 -20.56 10.21 0.83
C ASN A 376 -20.75 11.40 1.80
N ALA A 377 -22.01 11.73 2.08
CA ALA A 377 -22.38 12.73 3.08
C ALA A 377 -22.60 12.14 4.49
N GLN A 378 -22.18 10.89 4.72
CA GLN A 378 -22.42 10.18 5.98
C GLN A 378 -21.33 10.46 7.00
N ALA A 379 -20.05 10.34 6.62
CA ALA A 379 -18.95 10.32 7.56
C ALA A 379 -18.16 11.64 7.61
N LEU A 380 -17.84 12.09 8.83
CA LEU A 380 -17.02 13.29 9.11
C LEU A 380 -15.78 12.89 9.93
N TYR A 381 -14.69 12.59 9.22
CA TYR A 381 -13.42 12.11 9.80
C TYR A 381 -12.50 13.28 10.16
N GLN A 382 -12.18 13.46 11.45
CA GLN A 382 -11.18 14.47 11.83
C GLN A 382 -9.78 14.13 11.32
N ASP A 383 -9.47 12.83 11.19
CA ASP A 383 -8.21 12.36 10.66
C ASP A 383 -8.06 12.70 9.16
N ASN A 384 -9.17 12.93 8.45
CA ASN A 384 -9.12 13.39 7.06
C ASN A 384 -9.03 14.91 6.99
N ASP A 385 -9.85 15.59 7.79
CA ASP A 385 -9.83 17.04 7.92
C ASP A 385 -8.43 17.56 8.28
N ILE A 386 -7.72 16.90 9.20
CA ILE A 386 -6.38 17.36 9.59
C ILE A 386 -5.38 17.27 8.45
N LYS A 387 -5.43 16.23 7.61
CA LYS A 387 -4.56 16.09 6.45
C LYS A 387 -4.82 17.20 5.44
N ALA A 388 -6.09 17.54 5.23
CA ALA A 388 -6.46 18.70 4.43
C ALA A 388 -6.01 20.03 5.05
N ILE A 389 -6.16 20.20 6.36
CA ILE A 389 -5.70 21.39 7.11
C ILE A 389 -4.18 21.57 6.99
N LEU A 390 -3.39 20.53 7.22
CA LEU A 390 -1.93 20.58 7.15
C LEU A 390 -1.45 20.84 5.72
N GLY A 391 -2.09 20.20 4.73
CA GLY A 391 -1.83 20.48 3.32
C GLY A 391 -2.16 21.92 2.93
N CYS A 392 -3.33 22.42 3.34
CA CYS A 392 -3.78 23.78 3.08
C CYS A 392 -2.84 24.84 3.68
N MET A 393 -2.48 24.71 4.97
CA MET A 393 -1.59 25.69 5.61
C MET A 393 -0.21 25.74 4.95
N GLY A 394 0.36 24.58 4.62
CA GLY A 394 1.68 24.51 4.00
C GLY A 394 1.65 25.06 2.57
N THR A 395 0.64 24.69 1.79
CA THR A 395 0.47 25.19 0.42
C THR A 395 0.27 26.70 0.39
N ALA A 396 -0.59 27.24 1.26
CA ALA A 396 -0.80 28.69 1.39
C ALA A 396 0.52 29.42 1.70
N ALA A 397 1.31 28.87 2.62
CA ALA A 397 2.60 29.43 2.99
C ALA A 397 3.62 29.39 1.83
N ILE A 398 3.77 28.26 1.15
CA ILE A 398 4.72 28.11 0.04
C ILE A 398 4.33 28.96 -1.17
N LEU A 399 3.03 29.11 -1.43
CA LEU A 399 2.52 29.96 -2.51
C LEU A 399 2.44 31.44 -2.13
N GLU A 400 2.71 31.79 -0.87
CA GLU A 400 2.66 33.13 -0.30
C GLU A 400 1.28 33.81 -0.48
N THR A 401 0.21 33.10 -0.14
CA THR A 401 -1.18 33.56 -0.31
C THR A 401 -2.01 33.34 0.95
N ASP A 402 -3.02 34.18 1.16
CA ASP A 402 -4.01 34.10 2.24
C ASP A 402 -5.40 33.68 1.74
N LYS A 403 -5.50 33.23 0.49
CA LYS A 403 -6.76 32.86 -0.18
C LYS A 403 -7.61 31.87 0.61
N TRP A 404 -6.98 30.90 1.29
CA TRP A 404 -7.66 29.84 2.01
C TRP A 404 -7.72 30.07 3.53
N ASP A 405 -7.24 31.20 4.05
CA ASP A 405 -7.19 31.47 5.50
C ASP A 405 -8.57 31.37 6.17
N GLU A 406 -9.62 31.88 5.52
CA GLU A 406 -10.98 31.84 6.07
C GLU A 406 -11.50 30.40 6.22
N VAL A 407 -11.37 29.58 5.18
CA VAL A 407 -11.82 28.17 5.20
C VAL A 407 -10.95 27.33 6.12
N LEU A 408 -9.65 27.62 6.20
CA LEU A 408 -8.71 26.97 7.11
C LEU A 408 -9.11 27.18 8.57
N VAL A 409 -9.37 28.43 8.99
CA VAL A 409 -9.83 28.73 10.35
C VAL A 409 -11.17 28.05 10.64
N LYS A 410 -12.11 28.11 9.71
CA LYS A 410 -13.40 27.40 9.86
C LYS A 410 -13.22 25.90 10.00
N ASN A 411 -12.33 25.29 9.23
CA ASN A 411 -12.08 23.84 9.28
C ASN A 411 -11.50 23.40 10.63
N ILE A 412 -10.54 24.16 11.15
CA ILE A 412 -9.94 23.91 12.46
C ILE A 412 -11.00 24.07 13.56
N LEU A 413 -11.78 25.15 13.53
CA LEU A 413 -12.79 25.43 14.55
C LEU A 413 -14.00 24.48 14.48
N GLY A 414 -14.37 23.99 13.30
CA GLY A 414 -15.40 22.97 13.12
C GLY A 414 -15.04 21.66 13.82
N ASN A 415 -13.79 21.23 13.67
CA ASN A 415 -13.26 20.07 14.41
C ASN A 415 -13.15 20.37 15.91
N PHE A 416 -12.64 21.54 16.30
CA PHE A 416 -12.45 21.90 17.71
C PHE A 416 -13.77 21.96 18.50
N ARG A 417 -14.81 22.57 17.91
CA ARG A 417 -16.14 22.68 18.56
C ARG A 417 -16.91 21.36 18.57
N THR A 418 -16.45 20.34 17.86
CA THR A 418 -16.99 18.98 17.93
C THR A 418 -16.10 18.05 18.77
N THR A 419 -15.09 18.59 19.45
CA THR A 419 -14.20 17.87 20.37
C THR A 419 -14.65 18.04 21.82
N GLY A 420 -14.77 16.92 22.54
CA GLY A 420 -15.28 16.87 23.92
C GLY A 420 -14.41 17.57 24.95
N ILE A 421 -14.88 17.61 26.20
CA ILE A 421 -14.25 18.38 27.29
C ILE A 421 -12.87 17.85 27.72
N ASN A 422 -12.53 16.62 27.33
CA ASN A 422 -11.23 16.01 27.60
C ASN A 422 -10.26 16.12 26.42
N GLY A 423 -10.66 16.77 25.31
CA GLY A 423 -9.83 16.90 24.11
C GLY A 423 -9.95 15.75 23.12
N PHE A 424 -10.87 14.80 23.33
CA PHE A 424 -11.11 13.66 22.43
C PHE A 424 -12.39 13.87 21.60
N ARG A 425 -12.31 13.65 20.29
CA ARG A 425 -13.46 13.71 19.37
C ARG A 425 -13.90 12.32 18.91
N GLY A 426 -13.02 11.34 18.89
CA GLY A 426 -13.27 9.96 18.50
C GLY A 426 -13.03 9.69 17.00
N ARG A 427 -13.32 8.46 16.58
CA ARG A 427 -12.97 7.93 15.24
C ARG A 427 -13.52 8.77 14.08
N ARG A 428 -14.83 8.93 14.06
CA ARG A 428 -15.57 9.77 13.12
C ARG A 428 -16.89 10.18 13.73
N ILE A 429 -17.48 11.25 13.21
CA ILE A 429 -18.84 11.63 13.55
C ILE A 429 -19.75 11.25 12.38
N GLU A 430 -20.86 10.59 12.68
CA GLU A 430 -21.92 10.37 11.70
C GLU A 430 -22.67 11.70 11.49
N ASN A 431 -22.66 12.21 10.27
CA ASN A 431 -23.30 13.48 9.92
C ASN A 431 -24.79 13.51 10.30
N PRO A 432 -25.62 12.47 10.05
CA PRO A 432 -27.02 12.46 10.50
C PRO A 432 -27.18 12.68 12.01
N ASP A 433 -26.28 12.10 12.81
CA ASP A 433 -26.27 12.27 14.26
C ASP A 433 -25.87 13.69 14.66
N LEU A 434 -24.86 14.29 14.00
CA LEU A 434 -24.47 15.67 14.23
C LEU A 434 -25.59 16.65 13.89
N MET A 435 -26.26 16.42 12.77
CA MET A 435 -27.41 17.24 12.34
C MET A 435 -28.57 17.16 13.35
N LYS A 436 -28.81 15.98 13.93
CA LYS A 436 -29.88 15.77 14.92
C LYS A 436 -29.54 16.33 16.30
N LYS A 437 -28.33 16.11 16.80
CA LYS A 437 -27.93 16.43 18.18
C LYS A 437 -27.35 17.84 18.33
N GLY A 438 -26.87 18.43 17.23
CA GLY A 438 -26.15 19.71 17.24
C GLY A 438 -24.71 19.58 17.75
N TRP A 439 -23.83 20.48 17.32
CA TRP A 439 -22.40 20.43 17.65
C TRP A 439 -22.11 20.60 19.16
N LEU A 440 -22.93 21.38 19.87
CA LEU A 440 -22.74 21.64 21.30
C LEU A 440 -22.83 20.36 22.15
N SER A 441 -23.63 19.38 21.71
CA SER A 441 -23.72 18.07 22.37
C SER A 441 -22.38 17.32 22.36
N TYR A 442 -21.60 17.46 21.29
CA TYR A 442 -20.27 16.87 21.17
C TYR A 442 -19.23 17.66 21.97
N MET A 443 -19.30 19.00 21.96
CA MET A 443 -18.37 19.84 22.72
C MET A 443 -18.43 19.58 24.23
N LYS A 444 -19.64 19.32 24.75
CA LYS A 444 -19.90 19.08 26.19
C LYS A 444 -19.71 17.62 26.61
N ARG A 445 -19.44 16.72 25.66
CA ARG A 445 -19.34 15.30 25.95
C ARG A 445 -18.11 15.00 26.80
N ASP A 446 -18.31 14.26 27.88
CA ASP A 446 -17.27 13.58 28.63
C ASP A 446 -16.92 12.27 27.90
N PHE A 447 -15.83 12.28 27.15
CA PHE A 447 -15.39 11.17 26.31
C PHE A 447 -13.88 11.12 26.23
N THR A 448 -13.34 9.90 26.14
CA THR A 448 -11.92 9.61 25.96
C THR A 448 -11.76 8.45 24.99
N LEU A 449 -10.68 8.47 24.21
CA LEU A 449 -10.27 7.38 23.34
C LEU A 449 -8.74 7.37 23.26
N TYR A 450 -8.10 6.48 24.02
CA TYR A 450 -6.64 6.36 24.02
C TYR A 450 -6.13 5.61 22.79
N GLN A 451 -6.31 6.20 21.61
CA GLN A 451 -5.90 5.68 20.31
C GLN A 451 -5.39 6.83 19.43
N PRO A 452 -4.06 7.07 19.38
CA PRO A 452 -3.47 8.16 18.61
C PRO A 452 -3.93 8.25 17.15
N HIS A 453 -4.23 7.12 16.50
CA HIS A 453 -4.69 7.02 15.11
C HIS A 453 -5.79 8.00 14.78
N TYR A 454 -6.74 8.16 15.69
CA TYR A 454 -7.92 8.97 15.44
C TYR A 454 -7.84 10.38 16.00
N GLU A 455 -6.95 10.66 16.95
CA GLU A 455 -6.97 11.91 17.73
C GLU A 455 -5.73 12.77 17.52
N ALA A 456 -4.55 12.15 17.38
CA ALA A 456 -3.27 12.80 17.62
C ALA A 456 -2.99 13.97 16.66
N TRP A 457 -3.18 13.77 15.36
CA TRP A 457 -2.82 14.81 14.39
C TRP A 457 -3.72 16.04 14.49
N THR A 458 -5.02 15.87 14.76
CA THR A 458 -5.97 16.99 14.85
C THR A 458 -5.57 17.99 15.92
N TRP A 459 -5.02 17.52 17.05
CA TRP A 459 -4.45 18.37 18.11
C TRP A 459 -3.37 19.33 17.60
N SER A 460 -2.56 18.90 16.63
CA SER A 460 -1.52 19.73 16.01
C SER A 460 -2.12 20.99 15.39
N SER A 461 -3.28 20.90 14.72
CA SER A 461 -3.95 22.10 14.18
C SER A 461 -4.42 23.08 15.27
N TYR A 462 -4.79 22.58 16.45
CA TYR A 462 -5.21 23.41 17.57
C TYR A 462 -4.02 24.14 18.19
N LEU A 463 -2.89 23.44 18.36
CA LEU A 463 -1.64 24.02 18.85
C LEU A 463 -1.11 25.08 17.88
N TRP A 464 -1.14 24.79 16.58
CA TRP A 464 -0.75 25.76 15.55
C TRP A 464 -1.67 26.99 15.54
N LEU A 465 -2.99 26.81 15.60
CA LEU A 465 -3.90 27.95 15.64
C LEU A 465 -3.78 28.75 16.95
N TYR A 466 -3.46 28.08 18.07
CA TYR A 466 -3.15 28.76 19.33
C TYR A 466 -1.92 29.65 19.18
N ASP A 467 -0.84 29.18 18.57
CA ASP A 467 0.37 29.98 18.33
C ASP A 467 0.05 31.31 17.60
N LYS A 468 -0.86 31.27 16.63
CA LYS A 468 -1.24 32.47 15.85
C LYS A 468 -2.21 33.41 16.55
N THR A 469 -2.98 32.92 17.53
CA THR A 469 -4.16 33.65 18.05
C THR A 469 -4.11 33.92 19.54
N GLY A 470 -3.36 33.13 20.31
CA GLY A 470 -3.34 33.17 21.78
C GLY A 470 -4.65 32.73 22.44
N TRP A 471 -5.62 32.16 21.70
CA TRP A 471 -6.91 31.76 22.28
C TRP A 471 -6.76 30.50 23.16
N LYS A 472 -6.61 30.73 24.47
CA LYS A 472 -6.29 29.71 25.49
C LYS A 472 -7.09 28.40 25.42
N PRO A 473 -8.40 28.38 25.11
CA PRO A 473 -9.15 27.13 25.03
C PRO A 473 -8.56 26.09 24.06
N LEU A 474 -7.91 26.52 22.97
CA LEU A 474 -7.22 25.62 22.04
C LEU A 474 -6.09 24.86 22.75
N LEU A 475 -5.22 25.58 23.47
CA LEU A 475 -4.10 24.97 24.19
C LEU A 475 -4.57 24.12 25.37
N GLU A 476 -5.46 24.64 26.21
CA GLU A 476 -5.83 23.98 27.47
C GLU A 476 -6.53 22.64 27.23
N LYS A 477 -7.50 22.61 26.30
CA LYS A 477 -8.20 21.38 25.93
C LYS A 477 -7.26 20.37 25.26
N THR A 478 -6.38 20.85 24.38
CA THR A 478 -5.43 19.98 23.65
C THR A 478 -4.38 19.39 24.58
N ARG A 479 -3.77 20.20 25.45
CA ARG A 479 -2.82 19.75 26.46
C ARG A 479 -3.45 18.68 27.37
N LYS A 480 -4.70 18.89 27.79
CA LYS A 480 -5.44 17.88 28.58
C LYS A 480 -5.56 16.54 27.83
N GLY A 481 -5.97 16.57 26.56
CA GLY A 481 -6.07 15.36 25.73
C GLY A 481 -4.73 14.63 25.56
N ILE A 482 -3.66 15.38 25.23
CA ILE A 482 -2.30 14.84 25.09
C ILE A 482 -1.81 14.23 26.40
N SER A 483 -2.00 14.92 27.54
CA SER A 483 -1.54 14.43 28.84
C SER A 483 -2.24 13.13 29.21
N MET A 484 -3.57 13.07 29.09
CA MET A 484 -4.34 11.85 29.35
C MET A 484 -3.93 10.70 28.41
N MET A 485 -3.61 10.99 27.14
CA MET A 485 -3.10 9.99 26.19
C MET A 485 -1.73 9.46 26.63
N MET A 486 -0.79 10.34 27.02
CA MET A 486 0.55 9.92 27.43
C MET A 486 0.57 9.23 28.79
N ASP A 487 -0.30 9.61 29.73
CA ASP A 487 -0.49 8.91 31.00
C ASP A 487 -0.96 7.46 30.81
N ALA A 488 -1.69 7.19 29.72
CA ALA A 488 -2.12 5.86 29.34
C ALA A 488 -1.04 5.05 28.59
N TYR A 489 0.10 5.65 28.22
CA TYR A 489 1.15 4.96 27.47
C TYR A 489 2.03 4.06 28.37
N PRO A 490 2.46 2.87 27.92
CA PRO A 490 2.04 2.20 26.68
C PRO A 490 0.78 1.32 26.83
N ASP A 491 0.52 0.77 28.01
CA ASP A 491 -0.41 -0.36 28.20
C ASP A 491 -1.90 0.01 28.10
N GLY A 492 -2.23 1.29 28.29
CA GLY A 492 -3.58 1.83 28.17
C GLY A 492 -4.00 2.14 26.72
N TRP A 493 -3.05 2.15 25.77
CA TRP A 493 -3.35 2.47 24.38
C TRP A 493 -4.13 1.34 23.69
N ARG A 494 -5.08 1.77 22.86
CA ARG A 494 -5.65 0.98 21.77
C ARG A 494 -4.84 1.22 20.52
N TRP A 495 -4.91 0.27 19.59
CA TRP A 495 -4.24 0.38 18.31
C TRP A 495 -5.14 -0.10 17.17
N THR A 496 -4.96 0.47 15.98
CA THR A 496 -5.82 0.16 14.82
C THR A 496 -5.43 -1.18 14.18
N ASN A 497 -4.38 -1.20 13.37
CA ASN A 497 -3.83 -2.39 12.70
C ASN A 497 -2.31 -2.61 12.95
N GLY A 498 -1.75 -1.89 13.92
CA GLY A 498 -0.37 -1.98 14.41
C GLY A 498 -0.14 -0.92 15.49
N ILE A 499 0.75 -1.15 16.47
CA ILE A 499 1.07 -0.16 17.52
C ILE A 499 2.09 0.88 17.03
N GLN A 500 2.87 0.56 15.99
CA GLN A 500 3.90 1.46 15.46
C GLN A 500 3.32 2.73 14.85
N GLN A 501 2.24 2.62 14.07
CA GLN A 501 1.49 3.78 13.57
C GLN A 501 0.97 4.68 14.69
N GLU A 502 0.60 4.14 15.85
CA GLU A 502 0.08 4.92 16.98
C GLU A 502 1.21 5.80 17.54
N ARG A 503 2.38 5.19 17.75
CA ARG A 503 3.59 5.89 18.20
C ARG A 503 4.02 6.96 17.19
N GLY A 504 4.06 6.62 15.90
CA GLY A 504 4.41 7.53 14.82
C GLY A 504 3.49 8.76 14.75
N ARG A 505 2.17 8.56 14.88
CA ARG A 505 1.19 9.65 14.84
C ARG A 505 1.28 10.58 16.05
N MET A 506 1.69 10.08 17.21
CA MET A 506 1.80 10.89 18.43
C MET A 506 3.01 11.85 18.42
N LEU A 507 4.01 11.62 17.56
CA LEU A 507 5.19 12.49 17.46
C LEU A 507 4.86 13.94 17.07
N LEU A 508 3.99 14.14 16.07
CA LEU A 508 3.64 15.47 15.56
C LEU A 508 3.02 16.39 16.63
N PRO A 509 1.93 16.01 17.33
CA PRO A 509 1.34 16.89 18.34
C PRO A 509 2.27 17.13 19.53
N LEU A 510 3.13 16.18 19.91
CA LEU A 510 4.13 16.41 20.96
C LEU A 510 5.21 17.41 20.54
N ALA A 511 5.71 17.29 19.30
CA ALA A 511 6.68 18.23 18.75
C ALA A 511 6.12 19.66 18.76
N TRP A 512 4.87 19.82 18.34
CA TRP A 512 4.22 21.13 18.28
C TRP A 512 3.77 21.63 19.67
N LEU A 513 3.47 20.73 20.62
CA LEU A 513 3.20 21.11 22.01
C LEU A 513 4.46 21.72 22.65
N ILE A 514 5.64 21.14 22.40
CA ILE A 514 6.93 21.67 22.86
C ILE A 514 7.19 23.07 22.28
N ARG A 515 6.80 23.35 21.03
CA ARG A 515 6.95 24.68 20.42
C ARG A 515 6.14 25.76 21.15
N VAL A 516 4.94 25.44 21.62
CA VAL A 516 4.03 26.42 22.25
C VAL A 516 4.10 26.47 23.78
N ASP A 517 4.62 25.41 24.41
CA ASP A 517 4.69 25.24 25.88
C ASP A 517 5.79 24.22 26.21
N ASP A 518 7.06 24.59 26.05
CA ASP A 518 8.18 23.67 26.28
C ASP A 518 8.32 23.27 27.77
N ARG A 519 8.24 21.95 28.04
CA ARG A 519 8.36 21.39 29.39
C ARG A 519 9.21 20.11 29.40
N PRO A 520 9.96 19.84 30.49
CA PRO A 520 10.71 18.60 30.64
C PRO A 520 9.86 17.34 30.46
N GLU A 521 8.61 17.37 30.95
CA GLU A 521 7.64 16.27 30.81
C GLU A 521 7.36 15.93 29.34
N TYR A 522 7.08 16.93 28.51
CA TYR A 522 6.75 16.69 27.10
C TYR A 522 7.96 16.20 26.31
N ARG A 523 9.15 16.72 26.64
CA ARG A 523 10.42 16.24 26.09
C ARG A 523 10.70 14.79 26.47
N MET A 524 10.36 14.39 27.71
CA MET A 524 10.45 13.00 28.15
C MET A 524 9.48 12.10 27.36
N TRP A 525 8.22 12.51 27.18
CA TRP A 525 7.22 11.74 26.43
C TRP A 525 7.61 11.50 24.97
N ILE A 526 8.02 12.55 24.25
CA ILE A 526 8.41 12.40 22.84
C ILE A 526 9.68 11.55 22.70
N LYS A 527 10.61 11.66 23.66
CA LYS A 527 11.80 10.83 23.71
C LYS A 527 11.46 9.36 23.93
N GLN A 528 10.54 9.05 24.85
CA GLN A 528 10.10 7.69 25.11
C GLN A 528 9.53 7.02 23.84
N LEU A 529 8.67 7.74 23.10
CA LEU A 529 8.14 7.25 21.83
C LEU A 529 9.24 7.03 20.78
N ALA A 530 10.20 7.93 20.70
CA ALA A 530 11.33 7.79 19.77
C ALA A 530 12.19 6.57 20.12
N ASP A 531 12.52 6.37 21.40
CA ASP A 531 13.28 5.21 21.88
C ASP A 531 12.53 3.90 21.55
N ASP A 532 11.20 3.87 21.66
CA ASP A 532 10.39 2.68 21.35
C ASP A 532 10.24 2.43 19.84
N ILE A 533 10.15 3.47 19.01
CA ILE A 533 10.18 3.34 17.55
C ILE A 533 11.56 2.87 17.08
N GLU A 534 12.64 3.45 17.60
CA GLU A 534 14.02 3.19 17.18
C GLU A 534 14.43 1.73 17.41
N LYS A 535 13.90 1.06 18.45
CA LYS A 535 14.09 -0.39 18.67
C LYS A 535 13.63 -1.26 17.50
N CYS A 536 12.73 -0.74 16.67
CA CYS A 536 12.18 -1.41 15.50
C CYS A 536 12.71 -0.81 14.18
N GLN A 537 13.61 0.18 14.21
CA GLN A 537 14.26 0.69 13.01
C GLN A 537 15.43 -0.21 12.62
N ASP A 538 15.30 -0.89 11.48
CA ASP A 538 16.34 -1.75 10.92
C ASP A 538 17.52 -0.93 10.37
N ARG A 539 18.67 -1.58 10.17
CA ARG A 539 19.86 -0.98 9.55
C ARG A 539 19.59 -0.40 8.16
N SER A 540 18.61 -0.91 7.44
CA SER A 540 18.15 -0.39 6.14
C SER A 540 17.41 0.94 6.26
N GLY A 541 16.99 1.33 7.48
CA GLY A 541 16.15 2.48 7.77
C GLY A 541 14.65 2.17 7.84
N ALA A 542 14.25 0.97 7.41
CA ALA A 542 12.87 0.49 7.54
C ALA A 542 12.42 0.46 9.00
N ILE A 543 11.18 0.86 9.28
CA ILE A 543 10.56 0.67 10.59
C ILE A 543 9.73 -0.61 10.52
N ARG A 544 10.15 -1.63 11.27
CA ARG A 544 9.40 -2.88 11.38
C ARG A 544 8.06 -2.62 12.06
N GLU A 545 7.00 -3.21 11.49
CA GLU A 545 5.70 -3.25 12.14
C GLU A 545 5.73 -4.01 13.47
N GLU A 546 4.84 -3.62 14.37
CA GLU A 546 4.67 -4.28 15.67
C GLU A 546 3.17 -4.27 16.02
N LEU A 547 2.69 -5.38 16.56
CA LEU A 547 1.38 -5.54 17.16
C LEU A 547 1.49 -5.24 18.66
N GLY A 548 0.52 -4.49 19.18
CA GLY A 548 0.32 -4.38 20.62
C GLY A 548 -0.43 -5.58 21.18
N ASP A 549 -0.91 -5.48 22.42
CA ASP A 549 -1.81 -6.49 23.00
C ASP A 549 -3.03 -6.71 22.08
N PRO A 550 -3.28 -7.94 21.58
CA PRO A 550 -4.44 -8.25 20.74
C PRO A 550 -5.80 -7.91 21.35
N SER A 551 -5.91 -7.74 22.68
CA SER A 551 -7.14 -7.28 23.34
C SER A 551 -7.43 -5.78 23.11
N LYS A 552 -6.42 -5.03 22.66
CA LYS A 552 -6.45 -3.58 22.44
C LYS A 552 -6.46 -3.19 20.96
N GLY A 553 -6.28 -4.16 20.06
CA GLY A 553 -6.30 -3.96 18.61
C GLY A 553 -7.72 -3.91 18.04
N ASP A 554 -8.02 -2.95 17.17
CA ASP A 554 -9.27 -2.94 16.40
C ASP A 554 -9.23 -3.99 15.29
N TYR A 555 -8.09 -4.13 14.62
CA TYR A 555 -7.84 -5.05 13.53
C TYR A 555 -6.60 -5.89 13.85
N VAL A 556 -6.84 -7.04 14.47
CA VAL A 556 -5.80 -8.03 14.77
C VAL A 556 -5.53 -8.93 13.56
N PRO A 557 -4.35 -9.58 13.47
CA PRO A 557 -4.11 -10.56 12.42
C PRO A 557 -5.19 -11.64 12.38
N PRO A 558 -5.52 -12.19 11.20
CA PRO A 558 -6.51 -13.24 11.08
C PRO A 558 -6.23 -14.42 12.01
N ARG A 559 -7.27 -14.89 12.71
CA ARG A 559 -7.21 -15.98 13.69
C ARG A 559 -7.57 -17.36 13.12
N SER A 560 -7.93 -17.40 11.84
CA SER A 560 -8.18 -18.62 11.08
C SER A 560 -8.02 -18.34 9.58
N ASN A 561 -8.02 -19.39 8.77
CA ASN A 561 -7.99 -19.29 7.32
C ASN A 561 -9.26 -18.60 6.77
N GLU A 562 -10.43 -18.86 7.36
CA GLU A 562 -11.71 -18.29 6.95
C GLU A 562 -11.74 -16.77 7.16
N ALA A 563 -11.07 -16.27 8.19
CA ALA A 563 -11.01 -14.85 8.52
C ALA A 563 -10.05 -14.04 7.63
N TYR A 564 -9.24 -14.70 6.78
CA TYR A 564 -8.33 -14.02 5.86
C TYR A 564 -9.13 -13.21 4.81
N GLY A 565 -8.77 -11.94 4.60
CA GLY A 565 -9.37 -11.09 3.58
C GLY A 565 -10.78 -10.57 3.89
N THR A 566 -11.31 -10.77 5.10
CA THR A 566 -12.71 -10.40 5.42
C THR A 566 -12.85 -9.04 6.09
N ASN A 567 -11.76 -8.45 6.60
CA ASN A 567 -11.75 -7.17 7.32
C ASN A 567 -10.44 -6.41 7.00
N GLU A 568 -10.29 -5.18 7.51
CA GLU A 568 -8.98 -4.53 7.61
C GLU A 568 -8.03 -5.38 8.46
N ALA A 569 -6.73 -5.33 8.15
CA ALA A 569 -5.75 -6.20 8.80
C ALA A 569 -4.32 -5.61 8.81
N PRO A 570 -3.47 -6.06 9.75
CA PRO A 570 -2.04 -5.77 9.72
C PRO A 570 -1.33 -6.43 8.53
N LEU A 571 -0.17 -5.88 8.15
CA LEU A 571 0.73 -6.50 7.17
C LEU A 571 1.50 -7.71 7.73
N ILE A 572 1.51 -7.89 9.05
CA ILE A 572 2.21 -8.97 9.75
C ILE A 572 1.23 -9.97 10.36
N GLN A 573 1.66 -11.22 10.46
CA GLN A 573 0.95 -12.25 11.23
C GLN A 573 1.42 -12.26 12.69
N GLU A 574 2.72 -12.01 12.92
CA GLU A 574 3.32 -11.98 14.25
C GLU A 574 4.47 -10.96 14.35
N ASN A 575 4.80 -10.55 15.59
CA ASN A 575 5.92 -9.65 15.83
C ASN A 575 7.25 -10.33 15.46
N GLY A 576 7.99 -9.71 14.54
CA GLY A 576 9.23 -10.26 13.99
C GLY A 576 9.23 -10.37 12.48
N ASP A 577 8.03 -10.42 11.86
CA ASP A 577 7.86 -10.32 10.41
C ASP A 577 8.53 -9.05 9.87
N LYS A 578 9.37 -9.20 8.84
CA LYS A 578 10.29 -8.16 8.36
C LYS A 578 9.66 -7.23 7.33
N VAL A 579 8.51 -6.63 7.68
CA VAL A 579 7.79 -5.70 6.80
C VAL A 579 7.74 -4.30 7.40
N ALA A 580 7.83 -3.31 6.52
CA ALA A 580 7.50 -1.92 6.82
C ALA A 580 6.14 -1.58 6.20
N ASP A 581 5.28 -0.90 6.97
CA ASP A 581 4.04 -0.30 6.46
C ASP A 581 4.31 1.16 6.07
N LEU A 582 4.35 1.42 4.76
CA LEU A 582 4.60 2.75 4.20
C LEU A 582 3.34 3.63 4.23
N LEU A 583 2.16 3.04 4.42
CA LEU A 583 0.88 3.73 4.45
C LEU A 583 0.49 4.20 5.85
N TYR A 584 0.58 3.30 6.83
CA TYR A 584 0.08 3.55 8.18
C TYR A 584 1.18 3.97 9.16
N THR A 585 2.45 3.61 8.92
CA THR A 585 3.53 3.84 9.90
C THR A 585 4.58 4.82 9.38
N CYS A 586 5.24 4.51 8.26
CA CYS A 586 6.47 5.21 7.87
C CYS A 586 6.21 6.68 7.50
N ASN A 587 5.17 6.96 6.72
CA ASN A 587 4.82 8.32 6.29
C ASN A 587 4.58 9.28 7.46
N PHE A 588 3.78 8.87 8.46
CA PHE A 588 3.44 9.69 9.62
C PHE A 588 4.62 9.84 10.56
N THR A 589 5.34 8.74 10.79
CA THR A 589 6.58 8.76 11.58
C THR A 589 7.60 9.69 10.94
N PHE A 590 7.69 9.72 9.61
CA PHE A 590 8.65 10.56 8.91
C PHE A 590 8.38 12.05 9.13
N LEU A 591 7.13 12.49 8.99
CA LEU A 591 6.74 13.87 9.33
C LEU A 591 7.00 14.16 10.82
N GLY A 592 6.58 13.25 11.69
CA GLY A 592 6.73 13.39 13.14
C GLY A 592 8.18 13.56 13.58
N LEU A 593 9.10 12.73 13.08
CA LEU A 593 10.53 12.82 13.38
C LEU A 593 11.15 14.13 12.84
N HIS A 594 10.75 14.55 11.64
CA HIS A 594 11.22 15.79 11.02
C HIS A 594 10.82 17.02 11.85
N GLU A 595 9.55 17.10 12.26
CA GLU A 595 9.05 18.17 13.13
C GLU A 595 9.62 18.08 14.55
N ALA A 596 9.81 16.87 15.10
CA ALA A 596 10.41 16.66 16.41
C ALA A 596 11.86 17.15 16.48
N TYR A 597 12.66 16.88 15.43
CA TYR A 597 14.01 17.44 15.34
C TYR A 597 13.96 18.98 15.32
N ALA A 598 13.08 19.56 14.50
CA ALA A 598 12.94 21.01 14.42
C ALA A 598 12.50 21.63 15.75
N ALA A 599 11.64 20.96 16.53
CA ALA A 599 11.17 21.44 17.82
C ALA A 599 12.17 21.28 18.97
N THR A 600 13.04 20.27 18.93
CA THR A 600 13.86 19.90 20.08
C THR A 600 15.35 20.14 19.89
N GLY A 601 15.85 20.12 18.65
CA GLY A 601 17.28 20.08 18.32
C GLY A 601 17.97 18.74 18.62
N ASP A 602 17.23 17.71 19.07
CA ASP A 602 17.83 16.43 19.46
C ASP A 602 18.19 15.58 18.22
N ILE A 603 19.47 15.22 18.14
CA ILE A 603 20.05 14.53 16.99
C ILE A 603 19.49 13.11 16.78
N GLN A 604 18.88 12.50 17.81
CA GLN A 604 18.21 11.21 17.69
C GLN A 604 17.12 11.26 16.60
N PHE A 605 16.24 12.27 16.65
CA PHE A 605 15.16 12.43 15.68
C PHE A 605 15.70 12.63 14.26
N LYS A 606 16.76 13.43 14.13
CA LYS A 606 17.42 13.65 12.84
C LYS A 606 17.96 12.34 12.28
N ARG A 607 18.71 11.57 13.07
CA ARG A 607 19.27 10.26 12.66
C ARG A 607 18.18 9.32 12.19
N MET A 608 17.11 9.17 12.97
CA MET A 608 16.00 8.27 12.62
C MET A 608 15.31 8.72 11.32
N ALA A 609 15.08 10.03 11.15
CA ALA A 609 14.51 10.58 9.92
C ALA A 609 15.43 10.43 8.71
N ASP A 610 16.74 10.58 8.89
CA ASP A 610 17.74 10.38 7.83
C ASP A 610 17.74 8.92 7.36
N ASN A 611 17.78 7.95 8.29
CA ASN A 611 17.71 6.53 7.96
C ASN A 611 16.40 6.17 7.23
N LEU A 612 15.27 6.70 7.70
CA LEU A 612 13.96 6.46 7.07
C LEU A 612 13.88 7.10 5.68
N ALA A 613 14.46 8.29 5.48
CA ALA A 613 14.54 8.93 4.18
C ALA A 613 15.33 8.08 3.18
N ASP A 614 16.50 7.57 3.59
CA ASP A 614 17.33 6.69 2.75
C ASP A 614 16.56 5.43 2.36
N PHE A 615 15.87 4.79 3.31
CA PHE A 615 14.99 3.65 3.03
C PHE A 615 13.93 3.99 2.00
N LEU A 616 13.15 5.06 2.22
CA LEU A 616 12.05 5.47 1.34
C LEU A 616 12.55 5.81 -0.07
N VAL A 617 13.71 6.46 -0.21
CA VAL A 617 14.33 6.74 -1.52
C VAL A 617 14.68 5.44 -2.25
N ARG A 618 15.22 4.44 -1.55
CA ARG A 618 15.60 3.15 -2.15
C ARG A 618 14.39 2.38 -2.68
N VAL A 619 13.34 2.33 -1.88
CA VAL A 619 12.17 1.46 -2.13
C VAL A 619 11.08 2.13 -2.96
N GLN A 620 11.31 3.32 -3.51
CA GLN A 620 10.42 3.89 -4.51
C GLN A 620 10.32 2.95 -5.72
N VAL A 621 9.11 2.73 -6.24
CA VAL A 621 8.85 1.78 -7.31
C VAL A 621 9.54 2.20 -8.61
N LYS A 622 10.15 1.21 -9.27
CA LYS A 622 10.66 1.29 -10.64
C LYS A 622 9.99 0.23 -11.50
N SER A 623 9.30 0.68 -12.56
CA SER A 623 8.71 -0.20 -13.55
C SER A 623 8.69 0.44 -14.94
N THR A 624 9.10 -0.31 -15.97
CA THR A 624 8.92 0.09 -17.37
C THR A 624 7.66 -0.50 -17.99
N LYS A 625 7.08 -1.54 -17.36
CA LYS A 625 5.90 -2.26 -17.85
C LYS A 625 4.61 -1.69 -17.26
N HIS A 626 4.59 -1.38 -15.97
CA HIS A 626 3.42 -0.92 -15.23
C HIS A 626 3.57 0.56 -14.89
N VAL A 627 3.24 1.42 -15.87
CA VAL A 627 3.41 2.88 -15.74
C VAL A 627 2.59 3.47 -14.58
N SER A 628 1.43 2.88 -14.26
CA SER A 628 0.62 3.30 -13.11
C SER A 628 1.27 3.03 -11.75
N LEU A 629 2.28 2.15 -11.69
CA LEU A 629 3.00 1.81 -10.46
C LEU A 629 4.37 2.50 -10.39
N ASP A 630 5.02 2.76 -11.54
CA ASP A 630 6.35 3.39 -11.60
C ASP A 630 6.36 4.74 -10.87
N ARG A 631 7.34 4.96 -10.00
CA ARG A 631 7.52 6.15 -9.15
C ARG A 631 6.63 6.22 -7.91
N GLY A 632 5.72 5.25 -7.73
CA GLY A 632 4.92 5.12 -6.52
C GLY A 632 5.67 4.57 -5.32
N TRP A 633 5.00 4.50 -4.18
CA TRP A 633 5.40 3.69 -3.02
C TRP A 633 4.23 2.77 -2.64
N MET A 634 4.45 1.46 -2.71
CA MET A 634 3.45 0.49 -2.27
C MET A 634 3.36 0.44 -0.74
N ARG A 635 2.20 0.05 -0.21
CA ARG A 635 1.98 -0.07 1.24
C ARG A 635 3.04 -0.96 1.91
N ALA A 636 3.23 -2.18 1.42
CA ALA A 636 4.10 -3.16 2.07
C ALA A 636 5.47 -3.24 1.42
N PHE A 637 6.52 -3.26 2.24
CA PHE A 637 7.87 -3.60 1.80
C PHE A 637 8.53 -4.59 2.77
N ASP A 638 8.82 -5.80 2.29
CA ASP A 638 9.59 -6.81 3.02
C ASP A 638 11.07 -6.45 2.88
N TYR A 639 11.62 -5.77 3.88
CA TYR A 639 13.02 -5.34 3.88
C TYR A 639 13.99 -6.50 4.14
N GLY A 640 13.49 -7.68 4.53
CA GLY A 640 14.28 -8.91 4.64
C GLY A 640 14.57 -9.54 3.27
N ARG A 641 13.59 -9.51 2.37
CA ARG A 641 13.70 -10.01 0.98
C ARG A 641 14.00 -8.91 -0.02
N TRP A 642 13.87 -7.65 0.38
CA TRP A 642 13.99 -6.47 -0.46
C TRP A 642 12.98 -6.44 -1.62
N ASP A 643 11.72 -6.76 -1.31
CA ASP A 643 10.63 -6.88 -2.29
C ASP A 643 9.30 -6.35 -1.73
N TYR A 644 8.35 -6.03 -2.61
CA TYR A 644 7.02 -5.56 -2.21
C TYR A 644 6.15 -6.74 -1.79
N LEU A 645 6.23 -7.13 -0.52
CA LEU A 645 5.53 -8.27 0.05
C LEU A 645 4.99 -7.96 1.45
N GLY A 646 3.90 -8.63 1.79
CA GLY A 646 3.25 -8.56 3.10
C GLY A 646 2.04 -9.49 3.18
N SER A 647 1.47 -9.65 4.37
CA SER A 647 0.15 -10.26 4.50
C SER A 647 -0.88 -9.40 3.78
N ASN A 648 -1.51 -9.96 2.74
CA ASN A 648 -2.55 -9.27 1.97
C ASN A 648 -3.95 -9.57 2.52
N ALA A 649 -4.08 -9.64 3.85
CA ALA A 649 -5.33 -9.95 4.53
C ALA A 649 -6.29 -8.75 4.62
N ASP A 650 -5.80 -7.53 4.37
CA ASP A 650 -6.57 -6.30 4.48
C ASP A 650 -7.52 -6.14 3.27
N SER A 651 -8.83 -6.07 3.54
CA SER A 651 -9.86 -5.91 2.51
C SER A 651 -9.87 -4.53 1.85
N GLY A 652 -9.31 -3.51 2.50
CA GLY A 652 -9.23 -2.14 2.01
C GLY A 652 -7.88 -1.86 1.34
N TRP A 653 -6.81 -1.80 2.12
CA TRP A 653 -5.50 -1.35 1.66
C TRP A 653 -4.48 -2.47 1.68
N GLY A 654 -4.66 -3.52 0.89
CA GLY A 654 -3.72 -4.65 0.87
C GLY A 654 -2.25 -4.32 0.52
N ALA A 655 -1.37 -5.32 0.61
CA ALA A 655 0.09 -5.18 0.55
C ALA A 655 0.63 -4.42 -0.69
N TRP A 656 0.01 -4.61 -1.87
CA TRP A 656 0.48 -4.01 -3.13
C TRP A 656 -0.23 -2.71 -3.50
N SER A 657 -1.09 -2.18 -2.64
CA SER A 657 -1.80 -0.93 -2.88
C SER A 657 -0.87 0.29 -2.82
N ILE A 658 -1.29 1.38 -3.48
CA ILE A 658 -0.65 2.71 -3.39
C ILE A 658 -1.75 3.71 -3.07
N GLU A 659 -1.65 4.44 -1.96
CA GLU A 659 -2.59 5.52 -1.63
C GLU A 659 -2.02 6.87 -2.06
N VAL A 660 -2.84 7.67 -2.77
CA VAL A 660 -2.50 9.04 -3.20
C VAL A 660 -2.31 9.92 -1.97
N GLY A 661 -3.33 9.91 -1.12
CA GLY A 661 -3.21 10.46 0.21
C GLY A 661 -2.23 9.65 1.05
N TRP A 662 -1.84 10.16 2.22
CA TRP A 662 -1.03 9.43 3.18
C TRP A 662 0.37 9.14 2.60
N THR A 663 0.58 8.04 1.87
CA THR A 663 1.87 7.64 1.31
C THR A 663 2.38 8.62 0.25
N GLN A 664 1.65 8.76 -0.88
CA GLN A 664 2.13 9.56 -2.04
C GLN A 664 2.08 11.07 -1.82
N ALA A 665 1.47 11.52 -0.74
CA ALA A 665 1.50 12.90 -0.33
C ALA A 665 2.62 13.18 0.68
N TRP A 666 2.67 12.46 1.82
CA TRP A 666 3.58 12.82 2.91
C TRP A 666 5.03 12.39 2.67
N VAL A 667 5.28 11.25 2.02
CA VAL A 667 6.66 10.83 1.71
C VAL A 667 7.38 11.88 0.85
N PRO A 668 6.88 12.27 -0.34
CA PRO A 668 7.53 13.33 -1.12
C PRO A 668 7.47 14.70 -0.45
N THR A 669 6.44 15.01 0.35
CA THR A 669 6.35 16.27 1.11
C THR A 669 7.52 16.41 2.09
N VAL A 670 7.77 15.39 2.92
CA VAL A 670 8.85 15.45 3.92
C VAL A 670 10.23 15.40 3.24
N LEU A 671 10.41 14.59 2.18
CA LEU A 671 11.64 14.63 1.38
C LEU A 671 11.89 16.03 0.79
N ALA A 672 10.87 16.68 0.23
CA ALA A 672 11.00 18.02 -0.34
C ALA A 672 11.31 19.08 0.72
N MET A 673 10.67 19.00 1.90
CA MET A 673 10.99 19.87 3.03
C MET A 673 12.45 19.72 3.48
N ARG A 674 12.97 18.48 3.52
CA ARG A 674 14.37 18.20 3.85
C ARG A 674 15.34 18.79 2.81
N GLU A 675 15.06 18.60 1.51
CA GLU A 675 15.85 19.19 0.42
C GLU A 675 15.87 20.73 0.47
N LEU A 676 14.77 21.34 0.93
CA LEU A 676 14.64 22.78 1.08
C LEU A 676 15.13 23.31 2.43
N ASN A 677 15.59 22.43 3.34
CA ASN A 677 15.92 22.75 4.73
C ASN A 677 14.78 23.52 5.43
N LYS A 678 13.56 23.00 5.31
CA LYS A 678 12.31 23.56 5.84
C LYS A 678 11.60 22.54 6.73
N ASN A 679 10.65 23.01 7.53
CA ASN A 679 9.67 22.19 8.25
C ASN A 679 8.31 22.91 8.23
N LEU A 680 7.22 22.19 8.50
CA LEU A 680 5.86 22.69 8.34
C LEU A 680 5.53 23.81 9.34
N TRP A 681 6.01 23.71 10.59
CA TRP A 681 5.83 24.76 11.58
C TRP A 681 6.45 26.08 11.12
N ASP A 682 7.72 26.05 10.73
CA ASP A 682 8.47 27.27 10.41
C ASP A 682 8.03 27.89 9.07
N ILE A 683 7.66 27.09 8.05
CA ILE A 683 7.14 27.67 6.78
C ILE A 683 5.83 28.43 7.00
N THR A 684 5.01 27.99 7.96
CA THR A 684 3.71 28.60 8.24
C THR A 684 3.77 29.71 9.30
N GLU A 685 4.97 30.10 9.77
CA GLU A 685 5.17 31.10 10.82
C GLU A 685 4.43 32.42 10.52
N LYS A 686 4.53 32.89 9.27
CA LYS A 686 3.98 34.17 8.78
C LYS A 686 2.54 34.11 8.30
N SER A 687 1.80 33.05 8.63
CA SER A 687 0.39 32.92 8.27
C SER A 687 -0.44 34.09 8.80
N LYS A 688 -1.44 34.54 8.02
CA LYS A 688 -2.30 35.68 8.36
C LYS A 688 -3.66 35.26 8.93
N VAL A 689 -3.85 33.98 9.26
CA VAL A 689 -5.12 33.44 9.77
C VAL A 689 -5.68 34.18 10.99
N ALA A 690 -4.80 34.74 11.83
CA ALA A 690 -5.20 35.53 13.01
C ALA A 690 -6.11 36.72 12.64
N SER A 691 -5.93 37.30 11.46
CA SER A 691 -6.77 38.40 10.95
C SER A 691 -8.23 37.99 10.68
N ARG A 692 -8.47 36.70 10.45
CA ARG A 692 -9.81 36.12 10.20
C ARG A 692 -10.41 35.50 11.46
N PHE A 693 -9.56 35.16 12.42
CA PHE A 693 -9.91 34.32 13.57
C PHE A 693 -11.06 34.87 14.41
N GLU A 694 -10.96 36.10 14.94
CA GLU A 694 -11.94 36.60 15.90
C GLU A 694 -13.37 36.62 15.37
N THR A 695 -13.55 37.06 14.12
CA THR A 695 -14.87 37.08 13.47
C THR A 695 -15.44 35.67 13.30
N ILE A 696 -14.64 34.74 12.78
CA ILE A 696 -15.08 33.36 12.54
C ILE A 696 -15.35 32.64 13.87
N ARG A 697 -14.47 32.84 14.85
CA ARG A 697 -14.59 32.23 16.18
C ARG A 697 -15.85 32.72 16.88
N LYS A 698 -16.21 34.01 16.85
CA LYS A 698 -17.50 34.51 17.37
C LYS A 698 -18.70 33.87 16.68
N GLN A 699 -18.62 33.63 15.38
CA GLN A 699 -19.69 32.99 14.63
C GLN A 699 -19.84 31.50 14.98
N MET A 700 -18.72 30.78 15.14
CA MET A 700 -18.73 29.32 15.32
C MET A 700 -18.83 28.87 16.78
N ILE A 701 -18.24 29.64 17.70
CA ILE A 701 -18.17 29.41 19.14
C ILE A 701 -18.37 30.77 19.86
N PRO A 702 -19.64 31.17 20.05
CA PRO A 702 -20.00 32.42 20.72
C PRO A 702 -19.47 32.51 22.17
N ASP A 703 -19.22 33.73 22.65
CA ASP A 703 -18.60 33.96 23.97
C ASP A 703 -19.45 33.43 25.13
N ASP A 704 -20.78 33.46 25.02
CA ASP A 704 -21.71 32.90 26.01
C ASP A 704 -21.61 31.37 26.11
N VAL A 705 -21.25 30.69 25.03
CA VAL A 705 -20.97 29.24 25.08
C VAL A 705 -19.70 28.97 25.87
N ILE A 706 -18.66 29.79 25.71
CA ILE A 706 -17.37 29.62 26.41
C ILE A 706 -17.55 29.81 27.92
N VAL A 707 -18.29 30.84 28.34
CA VAL A 707 -18.54 31.13 29.77
C VAL A 707 -19.27 29.97 30.47
N ASN A 708 -20.13 29.25 29.74
CA ASN A 708 -20.94 28.15 30.28
C ASN A 708 -20.26 26.76 30.17
N LEU A 709 -19.00 26.69 29.73
CA LEU A 709 -18.22 25.45 29.64
C LEU A 709 -17.21 25.27 30.78
N ASN A 710 -16.86 26.36 31.46
CA ASN A 710 -16.12 26.37 32.73
C ASN A 710 -17.10 26.20 33.89
#